data_AF-A0A7C3T9E2-F1
#
_entry.id   AF-A0A7C3T9E2-F1
#
_cell.length_a   1.000
_cell.length_b   1.000
_cell.length_c   1.000
_cell.angle_alpha   90.00
_cell.angle_beta   90.00
_cell.angle_gamma   90.00
#
_symmetry.space_group_name_H-M   'P 1'
#
loop_
_entity.id
_entity.type
_entity.pdbx_description
1 polymer ?
#
loop_
_entity_poly.entity_id
_entity_poly.type
_entity_poly.pdbx_seq_one_letter_code
_entity_poly.pdbx_strand_id
1 'polypeptide(L)'
;MKFMVLACFATLAAVTASWGQNLQPDPGFEATGAAGQARTGQRAGYLRVDAANHWAALGGRLEVEPFARYRVTCWAKANVRKGTFYAPYCYEWDSYEWAFLSVVPVTGTISEWTRMETTFVSPYRTMYVHPLACIDAENSEAWVDDVVVEKIAEPAEVMAEIEANASRNETETRLLVRWLVGKGRLADAEKLLHGADGLLRADVATVLAMAAKTPADRARYAAEAVAYGGPTYHEGVTRFMEMTAPLNDKQKLAVIMQALRMNPGYERCVRSVEMLLYPLMLGGSGPSPLAERRGRVRWFLSTLEDAMSETPQDSPARKVLESGAARLRQEEAKLEAERAQLGSCVLTIGGKRVTAKSHAIVLPDRPSPVERYAARELQHHLELVTGEAIPIVAERQLTGKTGLFVGRCRATAEPKLRLGREELRIRTMGPAIAFRGNGRGVLYAVYTFLEDHVGCRWFTPDCRTWPRTGRIAIGKIDRRYAPPLEYRGGDYPVARPGEFAARVRLNGANHAITPEQGGNVGVHSLAHTFAALCPPERYFAEHPEYFSLVNGKRQSGYAQLCLTNPDVLKICIEGVRKWIRENPNMTVFSVSQNDTFNYCECPNCTAVAKEEGSQAGPLLRFVNAVADAIGKDYPNIAIETLAYTYTRKPPKITKPRPNVIICLCSIECCFIHPLATDPYNASFMEDIKGWSKICDRLWIWDYVINYAHSICPFPNLYVLKPNIQFFLANGVKGIYEESCYFTRGSELQELRNYIIAKTLWDPSYDTDKAIREFCDAYYGAASAQIQRYLRLIHEETQRDPNKHIMIYTHPRDYVTPEMIARARQIFDEAEAAVRDDAVRLHRVQVARLPIIYAEIVLAQSGKWMEKDGKLVQEGGTDIGALADQFERIARAEGVTMVREGGPDATLDAWLKSLPRGPRELEVLSIEGGGLRAEVLPGLGGRIWRLRDAQGRNLIAVAGGPDGWQPAVHGYEEYSEAGYRSPGWQEVYAVRERSDRHAVLEAVLPNGLRLSRRIELDPSSAKVTVTSQVSNATGAPKTACLRSHPGFAASFGPGTVVEIKKADGSVRTVPVAEAQAETDLWLEKEEMPAGEWAMVDPQTGRRLKCTFPREQVARCLLNWAKAEGRVNLELFTVEKELQPGESLTLQQVWSVTGVR
;
A
#
# COMPACT_ATOMS: atom_id res chain seq x y z
N MET A 1 -59.39 -1.08 64.89
CA MET A 1 -58.34 -1.95 64.34
C MET A 1 -58.42 -2.04 62.82
N LYS A 2 -58.30 -0.88 62.14
CA LYS A 2 -58.26 -0.74 60.67
C LYS A 2 -57.21 0.33 60.34
N PHE A 3 -55.97 0.11 60.78
CA PHE A 3 -54.81 0.99 60.52
C PHE A 3 -53.55 0.21 60.97
N MET A 4 -53.07 -0.78 60.19
CA MET A 4 -51.65 -1.25 60.29
C MET A 4 -51.17 -2.32 59.27
N VAL A 5 -51.85 -2.57 58.13
CA VAL A 5 -51.36 -3.60 57.17
C VAL A 5 -51.26 -3.11 55.71
N LEU A 6 -51.62 -1.87 55.39
CA LEU A 6 -51.51 -1.33 54.02
C LEU A 6 -50.20 -0.57 53.71
N ALA A 7 -49.20 -0.60 54.59
CA ALA A 7 -47.97 0.19 54.46
C ALA A 7 -46.72 -0.59 54.02
N CYS A 8 -46.83 -1.89 53.71
CA CYS A 8 -45.65 -2.71 53.33
C CYS A 8 -45.62 -3.19 51.87
N PHE A 9 -46.61 -2.84 51.04
CA PHE A 9 -46.60 -3.22 49.62
C PHE A 9 -46.55 -2.03 48.63
N ALA A 10 -46.52 -0.79 49.12
CA ALA A 10 -46.39 0.41 48.28
C ALA A 10 -44.95 0.95 48.18
N THR A 11 -43.99 0.41 48.94
CA THR A 11 -42.58 0.85 48.96
C THR A 11 -41.62 -0.09 48.23
N LEU A 12 -42.10 -1.22 47.69
CA LEU A 12 -41.28 -2.10 46.85
C LEU A 12 -41.53 -1.96 45.34
N ALA A 13 -42.52 -1.16 44.93
CA ALA A 13 -42.84 -0.87 43.53
C ALA A 13 -42.45 0.55 43.07
N ALA A 14 -41.77 1.33 43.93
CA ALA A 14 -41.31 2.69 43.64
C ALA A 14 -39.78 2.88 43.72
N VAL A 15 -39.00 1.80 43.67
CA VAL A 15 -37.52 1.85 43.63
C VAL A 15 -36.93 1.05 42.44
N THR A 16 -37.77 0.52 41.54
CA THR A 16 -37.30 -0.25 40.37
C THR A 16 -37.65 0.38 39.02
N ALA A 17 -37.81 1.71 38.97
CA ALA A 17 -38.05 2.45 37.72
C ALA A 17 -37.15 3.71 37.63
N SER A 18 -35.84 3.50 37.50
CA SER A 18 -34.90 4.47 36.87
C SER A 18 -33.45 3.96 36.80
N TRP A 19 -33.20 2.65 36.82
CA TRP A 19 -31.88 2.16 36.40
C TRP A 19 -31.87 2.23 34.87
N GLY A 20 -31.40 3.37 34.34
CA GLY A 20 -31.10 3.47 32.92
C GLY A 20 -30.18 2.31 32.56
N GLN A 21 -30.55 1.55 31.53
CA GLN A 21 -29.69 0.46 31.05
C GLN A 21 -28.35 1.09 30.65
N ASN A 22 -27.27 0.76 31.37
CA ASN A 22 -25.93 1.21 30.97
C ASN A 22 -25.69 0.71 29.55
N LEU A 23 -25.53 1.64 28.61
CA LEU A 23 -25.33 1.31 27.20
C LEU A 23 -23.92 0.80 26.91
N GLN A 24 -23.02 0.87 27.90
CA GLN A 24 -21.64 0.41 27.79
C GLN A 24 -21.17 -0.27 29.09
N PRO A 25 -21.71 -1.45 29.44
CA PRO A 25 -21.24 -2.20 30.60
C PRO A 25 -19.86 -2.81 30.28
N ASP A 26 -18.82 -2.27 30.92
CA ASP A 26 -17.40 -2.60 30.74
C ASP A 26 -16.87 -2.43 29.29
N PRO A 27 -16.10 -1.37 28.99
CA PRO A 27 -15.47 -1.15 27.69
C PRO A 27 -14.40 -2.19 27.27
N GLY A 28 -14.31 -3.33 27.97
CA GLY A 28 -13.31 -4.37 27.74
C GLY A 28 -12.02 -4.13 28.52
N PHE A 29 -12.05 -3.27 29.54
CA PHE A 29 -10.84 -2.93 30.30
C PHE A 29 -10.30 -4.10 31.09
N GLU A 30 -11.17 -4.99 31.57
CA GLU A 30 -10.75 -6.22 32.23
C GLU A 30 -9.96 -7.18 31.30
N ALA A 31 -10.12 -7.04 29.98
CA ALA A 31 -9.37 -7.81 29.00
C ALA A 31 -8.08 -7.12 28.53
N THR A 32 -8.09 -5.79 28.38
CA THR A 32 -7.01 -5.05 27.69
C THR A 32 -6.31 -3.99 28.54
N GLY A 33 -6.82 -3.71 29.74
CA GLY A 33 -6.38 -2.61 30.61
C GLY A 33 -5.08 -2.88 31.37
N ALA A 34 -4.62 -1.88 32.13
CA ALA A 34 -3.47 -2.01 33.01
C ALA A 34 -3.85 -2.79 34.29
N ALA A 35 -3.13 -3.89 34.55
CA ALA A 35 -3.33 -4.71 35.74
C ALA A 35 -2.80 -4.05 37.02
N GLY A 36 -3.50 -4.27 38.14
CA GLY A 36 -3.03 -3.83 39.47
C GLY A 36 -3.20 -2.34 39.78
N GLN A 37 -3.87 -1.59 38.89
CA GLN A 37 -4.18 -0.18 39.05
C GLN A 37 -5.68 0.10 38.83
N ALA A 38 -6.56 -0.89 39.03
CA ALA A 38 -8.01 -0.75 38.82
C ALA A 38 -8.72 -0.21 40.07
N ARG A 39 -9.84 0.51 39.89
CA ARG A 39 -10.72 0.95 40.98
C ARG A 39 -11.62 -0.20 41.41
N THR A 40 -12.19 -0.90 40.44
CA THR A 40 -12.92 -2.15 40.64
C THR A 40 -12.37 -3.20 39.68
N GLY A 41 -12.63 -4.49 39.93
CA GLY A 41 -12.10 -5.56 39.08
C GLY A 41 -10.57 -5.73 39.17
N GLN A 42 -9.94 -6.19 38.09
CA GLN A 42 -8.50 -6.50 38.04
C GLN A 42 -7.71 -5.52 37.17
N ARG A 43 -8.35 -4.84 36.20
CA ARG A 43 -7.65 -3.99 35.23
C ARG A 43 -8.47 -2.75 34.85
N ALA A 44 -7.82 -1.58 34.85
CA ALA A 44 -8.43 -0.33 34.40
C ALA A 44 -7.98 0.05 32.98
N GLY A 45 -8.81 0.80 32.26
CA GLY A 45 -8.41 1.44 31.01
C GLY A 45 -7.19 2.34 31.27
N TYR A 46 -6.18 2.28 30.40
CA TYR A 46 -4.92 2.99 30.59
C TYR A 46 -4.45 3.61 29.28
N LEU A 47 -4.04 4.87 29.34
CA LEU A 47 -3.50 5.60 28.19
C LEU A 47 -2.24 6.34 28.64
N ARG A 48 -1.12 6.07 27.96
CA ARG A 48 0.18 6.69 28.22
C ARG A 48 0.77 7.25 26.93
N VAL A 49 1.40 8.41 27.06
CA VAL A 49 2.04 9.15 25.98
C VAL A 49 3.44 9.53 26.41
N ASP A 50 4.45 8.88 25.84
CA ASP A 50 5.86 9.09 26.18
C ASP A 50 6.50 10.24 25.37
N ALA A 51 6.22 10.32 24.07
CA ALA A 51 6.67 11.42 23.20
C ALA A 51 5.49 12.34 22.85
N ALA A 52 5.78 13.56 22.38
CA ALA A 52 4.74 14.51 21.99
C ALA A 52 3.75 13.87 21.00
N ASN A 53 2.50 13.71 21.44
CA ASN A 53 1.42 13.14 20.65
C ASN A 53 0.22 14.09 20.66
N HIS A 54 -0.27 14.41 19.47
CA HIS A 54 -1.42 15.29 19.30
C HIS A 54 -2.73 14.63 19.75
N TRP A 55 -2.91 13.32 19.53
CA TRP A 55 -4.17 12.63 19.84
C TRP A 55 -3.97 11.14 20.14
N ALA A 56 -4.56 10.67 21.23
CA ALA A 56 -4.78 9.25 21.50
C ALA A 56 -6.03 9.08 22.39
N ALA A 57 -6.75 7.98 22.24
CA ALA A 57 -7.98 7.75 22.99
C ALA A 57 -8.30 6.26 23.15
N LEU A 58 -9.02 5.93 24.23
CA LEU A 58 -9.71 4.66 24.46
C LEU A 58 -11.19 4.83 24.11
N GLY A 59 -11.87 3.74 23.74
CA GLY A 59 -13.30 3.78 23.38
C GLY A 59 -13.54 3.99 21.88
N GLY A 60 -14.79 4.33 21.53
CA GLY A 60 -15.21 4.35 20.14
C GLY A 60 -16.64 4.85 19.96
N ARG A 61 -17.30 4.41 18.89
CA ARG A 61 -18.64 4.86 18.51
C ARG A 61 -19.71 4.07 19.25
N LEU A 62 -20.59 4.78 19.96
CA LEU A 62 -21.74 4.23 20.68
C LEU A 62 -23.03 4.52 19.90
N GLU A 63 -23.94 3.56 19.79
CA GLU A 63 -25.29 3.79 19.26
C GLU A 63 -26.15 4.54 20.31
N VAL A 64 -26.78 5.62 19.87
CA VAL A 64 -27.63 6.47 20.72
C VAL A 64 -28.89 6.89 19.96
N GLU A 65 -29.93 7.26 20.70
CA GLU A 65 -31.11 7.85 20.12
C GLU A 65 -30.84 9.33 19.78
N PRO A 66 -31.08 9.76 18.53
CA PRO A 66 -30.89 11.16 18.15
C PRO A 66 -31.68 12.11 19.03
N PHE A 67 -31.02 13.20 19.45
CA PHE A 67 -31.52 14.29 20.28
C PHE A 67 -31.87 13.92 21.73
N ALA A 68 -31.70 12.66 22.15
CA ALA A 68 -31.77 12.31 23.56
C ALA A 68 -30.53 12.78 24.32
N ARG A 69 -30.68 13.05 25.62
CA ARG A 69 -29.57 13.43 26.50
C ARG A 69 -29.05 12.21 27.23
N TYR A 70 -27.74 12.03 27.18
CA TYR A 70 -27.04 10.97 27.86
C TYR A 70 -26.11 11.54 28.92
N ARG A 71 -25.98 10.82 30.04
CA ARG A 71 -24.95 11.06 31.05
C ARG A 71 -23.85 10.03 30.86
N VAL A 72 -22.61 10.48 30.89
CA VAL A 72 -21.43 9.62 30.98
C VAL A 72 -20.77 9.88 32.31
N THR A 73 -20.56 8.81 33.07
CA THR A 73 -19.76 8.87 34.30
C THR A 73 -18.63 7.86 34.21
N CYS A 74 -17.47 8.22 34.75
CA CYS A 74 -16.34 7.32 34.89
C CYS A 74 -15.51 7.74 36.11
N TRP A 75 -14.57 6.90 36.52
CA TRP A 75 -13.56 7.26 37.51
C TRP A 75 -12.22 7.37 36.81
N ALA A 76 -11.45 8.42 37.11
CA ALA A 76 -10.17 8.66 36.48
C ALA A 76 -9.07 8.95 37.51
N LYS A 77 -7.86 8.51 37.18
CA LYS A 77 -6.60 8.81 37.88
C LYS A 77 -5.59 9.23 36.82
N ALA A 78 -4.69 10.17 37.10
CA ALA A 78 -3.77 10.65 36.07
C ALA A 78 -2.46 11.20 36.63
N ASN A 79 -1.44 11.22 35.78
CA ASN A 79 -0.19 11.91 35.97
C ASN A 79 0.16 12.66 34.68
N VAL A 80 -0.40 13.87 34.52
CA VAL A 80 -0.23 14.68 33.32
C VAL A 80 0.90 15.68 33.54
N ARG A 81 2.04 15.46 32.88
CA ARG A 81 3.21 16.37 32.94
C ARG A 81 3.11 17.50 31.92
N LYS A 82 2.66 17.18 30.69
CA LYS A 82 2.45 18.13 29.60
C LYS A 82 1.26 17.71 28.75
N GLY A 83 0.49 18.68 28.27
CA GLY A 83 -0.77 18.52 27.53
C GLY A 83 -1.99 18.34 28.44
N THR A 84 -3.09 17.85 27.86
CA THR A 84 -4.36 17.66 28.57
C THR A 84 -4.91 16.27 28.30
N PHE A 85 -5.27 15.54 29.35
CA PHE A 85 -6.10 14.34 29.26
C PHE A 85 -7.56 14.71 29.45
N TYR A 86 -8.46 13.83 29.04
CA TYR A 86 -9.90 14.00 29.18
C TYR A 86 -10.54 12.69 29.57
N ALA A 87 -11.42 12.72 30.56
CA ALA A 87 -12.12 11.54 31.04
C ALA A 87 -13.52 11.93 31.53
N PRO A 88 -14.59 11.77 30.73
CA PRO A 88 -14.62 11.29 29.33
C PRO A 88 -14.39 12.42 28.31
N TYR A 89 -14.15 12.04 27.05
CA TYR A 89 -14.16 12.89 25.86
C TYR A 89 -15.24 12.41 24.88
N CYS A 90 -16.33 13.17 24.76
CA CYS A 90 -17.45 12.82 23.88
C CYS A 90 -17.59 13.86 22.76
N TYR A 91 -17.75 13.41 21.52
CA TYR A 91 -17.97 14.31 20.39
C TYR A 91 -18.69 13.63 19.22
N GLU A 92 -19.17 14.44 18.29
CA GLU A 92 -19.65 14.00 16.98
C GLU A 92 -19.40 15.10 15.95
N TRP A 93 -19.42 14.78 14.67
CA TRP A 93 -19.11 15.76 13.63
C TRP A 93 -20.32 16.65 13.30
N ASP A 94 -20.11 17.95 13.12
CA ASP A 94 -21.07 18.79 12.40
C ASP A 94 -20.85 18.66 10.87
N SER A 95 -21.10 19.73 10.09
CA SER A 95 -20.77 19.71 8.66
C SER A 95 -19.27 19.81 8.35
N TYR A 96 -18.41 20.26 9.28
CA TYR A 96 -17.03 20.67 9.01
C TYR A 96 -15.99 20.29 10.08
N GLU A 97 -16.36 20.16 11.35
CA GLU A 97 -15.45 19.98 12.49
C GLU A 97 -16.01 19.07 13.60
N TRP A 98 -15.16 18.76 14.59
CA TRP A 98 -15.60 18.11 15.82
C TRP A 98 -16.52 19.06 16.58
N ALA A 99 -17.77 18.64 16.75
CA ALA A 99 -18.82 19.39 17.40
C ALA A 99 -19.53 18.52 18.44
N PHE A 100 -20.64 19.03 18.96
CA PHE A 100 -21.42 18.35 20.02
C PHE A 100 -20.52 17.90 21.19
N LEU A 101 -19.50 18.72 21.45
CA LEU A 101 -18.37 18.36 22.27
C LEU A 101 -18.75 18.43 23.74
N SER A 102 -18.45 17.36 24.46
CA SER A 102 -18.68 17.26 25.90
C SER A 102 -17.52 16.51 26.54
N VAL A 103 -16.68 17.26 27.25
CA VAL A 103 -15.39 16.78 27.72
C VAL A 103 -15.15 17.20 29.16
N VAL A 104 -14.46 16.35 29.91
CA VAL A 104 -13.99 16.67 31.27
C VAL A 104 -12.47 16.63 31.28
N PRO A 105 -11.80 17.80 31.35
CA PRO A 105 -10.34 17.84 31.32
C PRO A 105 -9.74 17.29 32.61
N VAL A 106 -8.61 16.63 32.45
CA VAL A 106 -7.76 16.07 33.50
C VAL A 106 -6.38 16.67 33.32
N THR A 107 -6.00 17.57 34.22
CA THR A 107 -4.72 18.28 34.20
C THR A 107 -3.95 18.02 35.49
N GLY A 108 -2.62 17.90 35.37
CA GLY A 108 -1.75 17.57 36.50
C GLY A 108 -1.89 16.13 37.00
N THR A 109 -1.46 15.91 38.25
CA THR A 109 -1.50 14.59 38.88
C THR A 109 -2.75 14.45 39.75
N ILE A 110 -3.61 13.48 39.42
CA ILE A 110 -4.70 13.00 40.26
C ILE A 110 -4.27 11.64 40.80
N SER A 111 -3.88 11.57 42.08
CA SER A 111 -3.34 10.34 42.69
C SER A 111 -4.41 9.35 43.15
N GLU A 112 -5.60 9.84 43.47
CA GLU A 112 -6.77 9.06 43.87
C GLU A 112 -7.75 8.91 42.71
N TRP A 113 -8.56 7.86 42.75
CA TRP A 113 -9.65 7.72 41.78
C TRP A 113 -10.69 8.82 42.00
N THR A 114 -10.88 9.68 41.02
CA THR A 114 -11.87 10.77 41.05
C THR A 114 -12.99 10.50 40.07
N ARG A 115 -14.24 10.62 40.53
CA ARG A 115 -15.41 10.50 39.67
C ARG A 115 -15.50 11.71 38.75
N MET A 116 -15.59 11.44 37.46
CA MET A 116 -15.81 12.40 36.40
C MET A 116 -17.18 12.17 35.77
N GLU A 117 -17.84 13.25 35.38
CA GLU A 117 -19.18 13.20 34.79
C GLU A 117 -19.35 14.29 33.76
N THR A 118 -20.02 13.95 32.65
CA THR A 118 -20.55 14.94 31.72
C THR A 118 -21.85 14.45 31.09
N THR A 119 -22.53 15.34 30.36
CA THR A 119 -23.70 14.98 29.55
C THR A 119 -23.51 15.37 28.09
N PHE A 120 -24.09 14.60 27.18
CA PHE A 120 -24.04 14.89 25.75
C PHE A 120 -25.39 14.68 25.09
N VAL A 121 -25.55 15.30 23.92
CA VAL A 121 -26.69 15.12 23.02
C VAL A 121 -26.13 14.99 21.60
N SER A 122 -26.47 13.91 20.90
CA SER A 122 -26.08 13.73 19.49
C SER A 122 -27.27 13.94 18.58
N PRO A 123 -27.16 14.67 17.46
CA PRO A 123 -28.23 14.75 16.47
C PRO A 123 -28.30 13.53 15.53
N TYR A 124 -27.36 12.58 15.66
CA TYR A 124 -27.30 11.37 14.84
C TYR A 124 -27.52 10.12 15.70
N ARG A 125 -27.57 8.96 15.05
CA ARG A 125 -27.78 7.65 15.73
C ARG A 125 -26.54 7.15 16.49
N THR A 126 -25.51 7.98 16.58
CA THR A 126 -24.23 7.61 17.16
C THR A 126 -23.58 8.77 17.89
N MET A 127 -22.68 8.46 18.81
CA MET A 127 -21.78 9.41 19.45
C MET A 127 -20.40 8.76 19.61
N TYR A 128 -19.31 9.49 19.38
CA TYR A 128 -18.00 9.01 19.84
C TYR A 128 -17.91 9.27 21.34
N VAL A 129 -17.72 8.20 22.11
CA VAL A 129 -17.55 8.25 23.55
C VAL A 129 -16.21 7.63 23.87
N HIS A 130 -15.25 8.48 24.19
CA HIS A 130 -13.93 8.06 24.63
C HIS A 130 -13.86 8.17 26.16
N PRO A 131 -13.83 7.06 26.90
CA PRO A 131 -13.69 7.12 28.35
C PRO A 131 -12.41 7.82 28.81
N LEU A 132 -11.36 7.75 27.98
CA LEU A 132 -10.10 8.45 28.21
C LEU A 132 -9.50 8.90 26.88
N ALA A 133 -9.08 10.15 26.77
CA ALA A 133 -8.39 10.70 25.61
C ALA A 133 -7.32 11.70 26.03
N CYS A 134 -6.39 12.05 25.14
CA CYS A 134 -5.42 13.12 25.35
C CYS A 134 -5.22 13.98 24.11
N ILE A 135 -4.93 15.27 24.31
CA ILE A 135 -4.54 16.22 23.28
C ILE A 135 -3.20 16.87 23.64
N ASP A 136 -2.30 16.94 22.64
CA ASP A 136 -0.97 17.58 22.73
C ASP A 136 -0.19 17.20 23.99
N ALA A 137 -0.23 15.90 24.33
CA ALA A 137 0.35 15.37 25.53
C ALA A 137 1.76 14.81 25.30
N GLU A 138 2.59 14.86 26.35
CA GLU A 138 3.96 14.34 26.33
C GLU A 138 4.36 13.96 27.75
N ASN A 139 5.02 12.81 27.92
CA ASN A 139 5.42 12.25 29.21
C ASN A 139 4.26 12.20 30.24
N SER A 140 3.07 11.84 29.79
CA SER A 140 1.82 11.89 30.57
C SER A 140 1.08 10.56 30.49
N GLU A 141 0.36 10.19 31.54
CA GLU A 141 -0.43 8.96 31.60
C GLU A 141 -1.71 9.14 32.41
N ALA A 142 -2.73 8.34 32.12
CA ALA A 142 -3.96 8.30 32.89
C ALA A 142 -4.64 6.93 32.84
N TRP A 143 -5.48 6.69 33.84
CA TRP A 143 -6.31 5.51 33.99
C TRP A 143 -7.78 5.92 34.07
N VAL A 144 -8.66 5.05 33.58
CA VAL A 144 -10.11 5.20 33.66
C VAL A 144 -10.76 3.86 34.05
N ASP A 145 -11.81 3.92 34.86
CA ASP A 145 -12.56 2.75 35.30
C ASP A 145 -14.05 3.08 35.53
N ASP A 146 -14.88 2.04 35.69
CA ASP A 146 -16.31 2.12 36.02
C ASP A 146 -17.10 3.10 35.13
N VAL A 147 -16.97 2.93 33.81
CA VAL A 147 -17.66 3.77 32.82
C VAL A 147 -19.12 3.39 32.73
N VAL A 148 -20.00 4.38 32.88
CA VAL A 148 -21.45 4.21 32.80
C VAL A 148 -22.03 5.27 31.86
N VAL A 149 -22.76 4.82 30.85
CA VAL A 149 -23.49 5.69 29.89
C VAL A 149 -24.98 5.43 29.99
N GLU A 150 -25.74 6.44 30.39
CA GLU A 150 -27.18 6.31 30.65
C GLU A 150 -27.97 7.36 29.88
N LYS A 151 -29.10 6.96 29.30
CA LYS A 151 -30.09 7.91 28.78
C LYS A 151 -30.82 8.57 29.95
N ILE A 152 -30.81 9.91 30.01
CA ILE A 152 -31.37 10.67 31.13
C ILE A 152 -32.50 11.63 30.75
N ALA A 153 -32.72 11.91 29.47
CA ALA A 153 -33.90 12.64 29.00
C ALA A 153 -34.28 12.26 27.56
N GLU A 154 -35.57 12.34 27.26
CA GLU A 154 -36.12 12.00 25.95
C GLU A 154 -35.90 13.13 24.91
N PRO A 155 -35.81 12.81 23.60
CA PRO A 155 -35.58 13.80 22.55
C PRO A 155 -36.52 15.01 22.59
N ALA A 156 -37.81 14.78 22.84
CA ALA A 156 -38.82 15.84 22.88
C ALA A 156 -38.60 16.80 24.06
N GLU A 157 -38.15 16.30 25.21
CA GLU A 157 -37.89 17.08 26.41
C GLU A 157 -36.65 17.96 26.22
N VAL A 158 -35.56 17.36 25.73
CA VAL A 158 -34.28 18.04 25.46
C VAL A 158 -34.46 19.15 24.43
N MET A 159 -35.17 18.89 23.34
CA MET A 159 -35.34 19.90 22.30
C MET A 159 -36.32 21.00 22.69
N ALA A 160 -37.32 20.71 23.52
CA ALA A 160 -38.20 21.75 24.09
C ALA A 160 -37.42 22.69 25.03
N GLU A 161 -36.52 22.15 25.85
CA GLU A 161 -35.60 22.91 26.71
C GLU A 161 -34.70 23.83 25.87
N ILE A 162 -34.04 23.30 24.84
CA ILE A 162 -33.17 24.06 23.94
C ILE A 162 -33.96 25.15 23.20
N GLU A 163 -35.14 24.83 22.67
CA GLU A 163 -35.98 25.80 21.93
C GLU A 163 -36.43 26.96 22.84
N ALA A 164 -36.71 26.69 24.13
CA ALA A 164 -37.08 27.70 25.11
C ALA A 164 -35.90 28.55 25.63
N ASN A 165 -34.66 28.06 25.53
CA ASN A 165 -33.47 28.77 26.03
C ASN A 165 -33.12 29.99 25.15
N ALA A 166 -33.46 31.22 25.56
CA ALA A 166 -33.14 32.41 24.77
C ALA A 166 -31.63 32.69 24.63
N SER A 167 -30.79 32.13 25.50
CA SER A 167 -29.33 32.30 25.57
C SER A 167 -28.55 31.05 25.13
N ARG A 168 -29.05 30.34 24.10
CA ARG A 168 -28.40 29.13 23.56
C ARG A 168 -26.93 29.35 23.19
N ASN A 169 -26.11 28.35 23.48
CA ASN A 169 -24.75 28.25 22.96
C ASN A 169 -24.72 27.69 21.52
N GLU A 170 -23.52 27.59 20.94
CA GLU A 170 -23.34 27.10 19.58
C GLU A 170 -23.81 25.65 19.40
N THR A 171 -23.48 24.75 20.32
CA THR A 171 -23.90 23.34 20.28
C THR A 171 -25.41 23.20 20.30
N GLU A 172 -26.09 23.93 21.17
CA GLU A 172 -27.56 23.96 21.24
C GLU A 172 -28.16 24.50 19.93
N THR A 173 -27.55 25.53 19.34
CA THR A 173 -27.98 26.06 18.04
C THR A 173 -27.82 25.03 16.91
N ARG A 174 -26.71 24.27 16.90
CA ARG A 174 -26.44 23.19 15.93
C ARG A 174 -27.41 22.02 16.06
N LEU A 175 -27.83 21.69 17.28
CA LEU A 175 -28.87 20.69 17.54
C LEU A 175 -30.24 21.20 17.07
N LEU A 176 -30.58 22.43 17.42
CA LEU A 176 -31.89 23.01 17.12
C LEU A 176 -32.12 23.17 15.61
N VAL A 177 -31.13 23.62 14.84
CA VAL A 177 -31.28 23.73 13.36
C VAL A 177 -31.58 22.36 12.75
N ARG A 178 -30.87 21.30 13.15
CA ARG A 178 -31.05 19.94 12.64
C ARG A 178 -32.43 19.39 13.03
N TRP A 179 -32.85 19.62 14.27
CA TRP A 179 -34.19 19.24 14.74
C TRP A 179 -35.31 19.95 13.97
N LEU A 180 -35.25 21.27 13.84
CA LEU A 180 -36.25 22.07 13.13
C LEU A 180 -36.36 21.65 11.67
N VAL A 181 -35.22 21.43 11.00
CA VAL A 181 -35.17 20.91 9.63
C VAL A 181 -35.79 19.52 9.53
N GLY A 182 -35.46 18.61 10.46
CA GLY A 182 -36.05 17.27 10.53
C GLY A 182 -37.57 17.28 10.76
N LYS A 183 -38.10 18.32 11.43
CA LYS A 183 -39.55 18.56 11.60
C LYS A 183 -40.19 19.36 10.46
N GLY A 184 -39.43 19.74 9.43
CA GLY A 184 -39.92 20.53 8.30
C GLY A 184 -40.15 22.03 8.61
N ARG A 185 -39.68 22.53 9.75
CA ARG A 185 -39.83 23.94 10.20
C ARG A 185 -38.70 24.83 9.68
N LEU A 186 -38.55 24.91 8.35
CA LEU A 186 -37.41 25.60 7.71
C LEU A 186 -37.33 27.10 8.02
N ALA A 187 -38.46 27.79 8.11
CA ALA A 187 -38.48 29.23 8.43
C ALA A 187 -37.98 29.53 9.85
N ASP A 188 -38.20 28.61 10.80
CA ASP A 188 -37.67 28.75 12.16
C ASP A 188 -36.17 28.42 12.20
N ALA A 189 -35.73 27.43 11.43
CA ALA A 189 -34.31 27.12 11.27
C ALA A 189 -33.52 28.27 10.61
N GLU A 190 -34.12 28.97 9.63
CA GLU A 190 -33.52 30.14 8.97
C GLU A 190 -33.30 31.32 9.95
N LYS A 191 -34.16 31.50 10.96
CA LYS A 191 -33.94 32.52 11.99
C LYS A 191 -32.64 32.31 12.76
N LEU A 192 -32.23 31.05 12.95
CA LEU A 192 -30.97 30.71 13.62
C LEU A 192 -29.74 31.10 12.79
N LEU A 193 -29.86 31.12 11.46
CA LEU A 193 -28.78 31.55 10.58
C LEU A 193 -28.39 33.01 10.86
N HIS A 194 -29.38 33.90 11.06
CA HIS A 194 -29.14 35.32 11.27
C HIS A 194 -28.41 35.63 12.58
N GLY A 195 -28.57 34.79 13.61
CA GLY A 195 -27.92 34.94 14.91
C GLY A 195 -26.55 34.25 15.02
N ALA A 196 -26.10 33.56 13.97
CA ALA A 196 -24.83 32.84 13.95
C ALA A 196 -23.75 33.62 13.17
N ASP A 197 -22.49 33.41 13.54
CA ASP A 197 -21.29 33.88 12.85
C ASP A 197 -20.28 32.73 12.62
N GLY A 198 -19.17 33.03 11.93
CA GLY A 198 -18.08 32.07 11.69
C GLY A 198 -18.54 30.70 11.19
N LEU A 199 -17.95 29.64 11.73
CA LEU A 199 -18.26 28.26 11.33
C LEU A 199 -19.65 27.80 11.76
N LEU A 200 -20.20 28.33 12.85
CA LEU A 200 -21.57 28.04 13.25
C LEU A 200 -22.55 28.46 12.15
N ARG A 201 -22.36 29.67 11.61
CA ARG A 201 -23.17 30.15 10.49
C ARG A 201 -22.99 29.29 9.24
N ALA A 202 -21.75 28.88 8.95
CA ALA A 202 -21.47 28.01 7.82
C ALA A 202 -22.17 26.64 7.94
N ASP A 203 -22.17 26.02 9.12
CA ASP A 203 -22.86 24.75 9.39
C ASP A 203 -24.38 24.91 9.28
N VAL A 204 -24.97 25.93 9.92
CA VAL A 204 -26.41 26.22 9.83
C VAL A 204 -26.83 26.42 8.38
N ALA A 205 -26.06 27.21 7.62
CA ALA A 205 -26.27 27.42 6.19
C ALA A 205 -26.19 26.10 5.41
N THR A 206 -25.29 25.20 5.79
CA THR A 206 -25.12 23.89 5.13
C THR A 206 -26.33 22.99 5.35
N VAL A 207 -26.80 22.89 6.59
CA VAL A 207 -28.01 22.13 6.92
C VAL A 207 -29.22 22.68 6.16
N LEU A 208 -29.36 24.00 6.08
CA LEU A 208 -30.43 24.68 5.31
C LEU A 208 -30.30 24.44 3.80
N ALA A 209 -29.09 24.51 3.23
CA ALA A 209 -28.85 24.25 1.81
C ALA A 209 -29.25 22.83 1.40
N MET A 210 -28.92 21.84 2.24
CA MET A 210 -29.25 20.44 2.01
C MET A 210 -30.76 20.18 2.07
N ALA A 211 -31.48 20.90 2.95
CA ALA A 211 -32.93 20.81 3.10
C ALA A 211 -33.73 21.69 2.12
N ALA A 212 -33.08 22.65 1.45
CA ALA A 212 -33.73 23.58 0.54
C ALA A 212 -34.39 22.85 -0.64
N LYS A 213 -35.64 23.23 -0.93
CA LYS A 213 -36.47 22.64 -1.99
C LYS A 213 -36.24 23.27 -3.37
N THR A 214 -35.75 24.51 -3.41
CA THR A 214 -35.52 25.24 -4.66
C THR A 214 -34.02 25.40 -4.92
N PRO A 215 -33.57 25.39 -6.18
CA PRO A 215 -32.18 25.71 -6.52
C PRO A 215 -31.75 27.11 -6.07
N ALA A 216 -32.67 28.07 -6.03
CA ALA A 216 -32.39 29.45 -5.62
C ALA A 216 -32.07 29.54 -4.12
N ASP A 217 -32.89 28.94 -3.26
CA ASP A 217 -32.64 28.93 -1.81
C ASP A 217 -31.37 28.15 -1.48
N ARG A 218 -31.16 27.03 -2.17
CA ARG A 218 -29.96 26.21 -2.04
C ARG A 218 -28.69 26.98 -2.41
N ALA A 219 -28.72 27.74 -3.51
CA ALA A 219 -27.61 28.60 -3.90
C ALA A 219 -27.35 29.71 -2.88
N ARG A 220 -28.41 30.37 -2.36
CA ARG A 220 -28.31 31.40 -1.34
C ARG A 220 -27.63 30.89 -0.07
N TYR A 221 -28.08 29.75 0.46
CA TYR A 221 -27.48 29.15 1.66
C TYR A 221 -26.07 28.61 1.40
N ALA A 222 -25.80 28.05 0.21
CA ALA A 222 -24.43 27.68 -0.15
C ALA A 222 -23.50 28.90 -0.17
N ALA A 223 -23.97 30.07 -0.62
CA ALA A 223 -23.19 31.30 -0.60
C ALA A 223 -22.87 31.75 0.82
N GLU A 224 -23.84 31.67 1.75
CA GLU A 224 -23.62 31.86 3.18
C GLU A 224 -22.58 30.87 3.73
N ALA A 225 -22.68 29.57 3.43
CA ALA A 225 -21.70 28.59 3.89
C ALA A 225 -20.26 28.89 3.44
N VAL A 226 -20.09 29.33 2.20
CA VAL A 226 -18.79 29.75 1.65
C VAL A 226 -18.32 31.07 2.26
N ALA A 227 -19.21 32.06 2.41
CA ALA A 227 -18.88 33.40 2.90
C ALA A 227 -18.36 33.40 4.34
N TYR A 228 -18.66 32.34 5.10
CA TYR A 228 -18.27 32.20 6.50
C TYR A 228 -17.28 31.05 6.75
N GLY A 229 -16.67 30.51 5.68
CA GLY A 229 -15.47 29.69 5.81
C GLY A 229 -15.66 28.17 5.79
N GLY A 230 -16.86 27.65 5.51
CA GLY A 230 -17.13 26.20 5.53
C GLY A 230 -16.13 25.37 4.70
N PRO A 231 -15.84 25.73 3.44
CA PRO A 231 -14.88 25.00 2.60
C PRO A 231 -13.43 24.92 3.12
N THR A 232 -13.05 25.72 4.12
CA THR A 232 -11.68 25.72 4.67
C THR A 232 -11.36 24.55 5.60
N TYR A 233 -12.35 23.75 5.97
CA TYR A 233 -12.24 22.65 6.93
C TYR A 233 -12.34 21.26 6.29
N HIS A 234 -12.18 20.22 7.10
CA HIS A 234 -12.20 18.83 6.67
C HIS A 234 -13.51 18.52 5.90
N GLU A 235 -13.40 17.86 4.74
CA GLU A 235 -14.51 17.63 3.79
C GLU A 235 -15.23 18.88 3.24
N GLY A 236 -14.78 20.11 3.53
CA GLY A 236 -15.54 21.33 3.20
C GLY A 236 -15.83 21.51 1.70
N VAL A 237 -14.88 21.14 0.84
CA VAL A 237 -15.08 21.14 -0.63
C VAL A 237 -16.13 20.08 -1.03
N THR A 238 -16.10 18.89 -0.41
CA THR A 238 -17.07 17.82 -0.64
C THR A 238 -18.48 18.29 -0.27
N ARG A 239 -18.65 18.91 0.91
CA ARG A 239 -19.93 19.47 1.35
C ARG A 239 -20.44 20.56 0.42
N PHE A 240 -19.55 21.42 -0.08
CA PHE A 240 -19.92 22.38 -1.12
C PHE A 240 -20.45 21.69 -2.39
N MET A 241 -19.81 20.62 -2.84
CA MET A 241 -20.27 19.87 -4.01
C MET A 241 -21.63 19.20 -3.77
N GLU A 242 -21.89 18.67 -2.58
CA GLU A 242 -23.19 18.10 -2.19
C GLU A 242 -24.30 19.17 -2.18
N MET A 243 -24.05 20.29 -1.50
CA MET A 243 -24.98 21.42 -1.44
C MET A 243 -25.30 21.96 -2.83
N THR A 244 -24.32 22.00 -3.72
CA THR A 244 -24.47 22.57 -5.06
C THR A 244 -24.69 21.54 -6.16
N ALA A 245 -24.93 20.26 -5.82
CA ALA A 245 -25.12 19.19 -6.79
C ALA A 245 -26.21 19.47 -7.86
N PRO A 246 -27.34 20.14 -7.54
CA PRO A 246 -28.36 20.50 -8.54
C PRO A 246 -28.00 21.70 -9.42
N LEU A 247 -26.94 22.44 -9.08
CA LEU A 247 -26.53 23.68 -9.74
C LEU A 247 -25.56 23.37 -10.89
N ASN A 248 -25.71 24.09 -12.01
CA ASN A 248 -24.71 24.05 -13.07
C ASN A 248 -23.47 24.91 -12.71
N ASP A 249 -22.39 24.78 -13.47
CA ASP A 249 -21.12 25.49 -13.21
C ASP A 249 -21.28 27.01 -13.15
N LYS A 250 -22.21 27.59 -13.94
CA LYS A 250 -22.49 29.04 -13.89
C LYS A 250 -23.12 29.43 -12.56
N GLN A 251 -24.07 28.64 -12.08
CA GLN A 251 -24.73 28.87 -10.79
C GLN A 251 -23.76 28.64 -9.63
N LYS A 252 -22.89 27.63 -9.69
CA LYS A 252 -21.83 27.40 -8.69
C LYS A 252 -20.85 28.57 -8.62
N LEU A 253 -20.44 29.11 -9.77
CA LEU A 253 -19.59 30.29 -9.79
C LEU A 253 -20.31 31.51 -9.21
N ALA A 254 -21.60 31.68 -9.52
CA ALA A 254 -22.40 32.76 -8.94
C ALA A 254 -22.48 32.66 -7.41
N VAL A 255 -22.59 31.45 -6.85
CA VAL A 255 -22.53 31.20 -5.40
C VAL A 255 -21.20 31.65 -4.81
N ILE A 256 -20.08 31.27 -5.44
CA ILE A 256 -18.73 31.66 -5.00
C ILE A 256 -18.55 33.19 -5.06
N MET A 257 -19.00 33.83 -6.15
CA MET A 257 -18.92 35.28 -6.31
C MET A 257 -19.82 36.02 -5.31
N GLN A 258 -21.03 35.50 -5.05
CA GLN A 258 -21.92 36.06 -4.04
C GLN A 258 -21.30 35.97 -2.65
N ALA A 259 -20.68 34.83 -2.31
CA ALA A 259 -19.99 34.68 -1.03
C ALA A 259 -18.85 35.69 -0.86
N LEU A 260 -18.05 35.90 -1.91
CA LEU A 260 -16.98 36.89 -1.92
C LEU A 260 -17.51 38.32 -1.72
N ARG A 261 -18.65 38.66 -2.35
CA ARG A 261 -19.31 39.97 -2.16
C ARG A 261 -19.85 40.17 -0.75
N MET A 262 -20.31 39.09 -0.11
CA MET A 262 -20.83 39.16 1.26
C MET A 262 -19.73 39.49 2.27
N ASN A 263 -18.54 38.86 2.13
CA ASN A 263 -17.43 39.03 3.08
C ASN A 263 -16.06 39.15 2.36
N PRO A 264 -15.80 40.24 1.61
CA PRO A 264 -14.58 40.36 0.78
C PRO A 264 -13.27 40.53 1.58
N GLY A 265 -13.38 40.96 2.85
CA GLY A 265 -12.23 41.12 3.74
C GLY A 265 -11.99 39.94 4.69
N TYR A 266 -12.90 38.96 4.74
CA TYR A 266 -12.81 37.86 5.69
C TYR A 266 -11.87 36.77 5.17
N GLU A 267 -10.78 36.50 5.90
CA GLU A 267 -9.73 35.56 5.48
C GLU A 267 -10.27 34.16 5.13
N ARG A 268 -11.19 33.63 5.95
CA ARG A 268 -11.78 32.30 5.67
C ARG A 268 -12.71 32.29 4.46
N CYS A 269 -13.40 33.39 4.16
CA CYS A 269 -14.17 33.53 2.92
C CYS A 269 -13.23 33.45 1.71
N VAL A 270 -12.17 34.26 1.74
CA VAL A 270 -11.17 34.33 0.66
C VAL A 270 -10.50 32.99 0.42
N ARG A 271 -10.11 32.29 1.50
CA ARG A 271 -9.57 30.92 1.41
C ARG A 271 -10.60 29.91 0.89
N SER A 272 -11.87 30.02 1.29
CA SER A 272 -12.93 29.16 0.75
C SER A 272 -13.11 29.34 -0.75
N VAL A 273 -13.12 30.59 -1.19
CA VAL A 273 -13.20 30.96 -2.61
C VAL A 273 -12.01 30.41 -3.37
N GLU A 274 -10.79 30.52 -2.84
CA GLU A 274 -9.59 29.93 -3.45
C GLU A 274 -9.70 28.40 -3.61
N MET A 275 -10.13 27.69 -2.56
CA MET A 275 -10.28 26.23 -2.56
C MET A 275 -11.35 25.74 -3.54
N LEU A 276 -12.39 26.54 -3.79
CA LEU A 276 -13.52 26.17 -4.66
C LEU A 276 -13.33 26.62 -6.11
N LEU A 277 -12.71 27.78 -6.34
CA LEU A 277 -12.52 28.33 -7.68
C LEU A 277 -11.74 27.37 -8.56
N TYR A 278 -10.64 26.79 -8.07
CA TYR A 278 -9.76 25.98 -8.89
C TYR A 278 -10.43 24.69 -9.40
N PRO A 279 -11.03 23.83 -8.54
CA PRO A 279 -11.79 22.68 -8.99
C PRO A 279 -12.94 23.06 -9.92
N LEU A 280 -13.61 24.20 -9.73
CA LEU A 280 -14.71 24.60 -10.59
C LEU A 280 -14.24 25.10 -11.97
N MET A 281 -13.15 25.87 -12.01
CA MET A 281 -12.60 26.42 -13.26
C MET A 281 -12.04 25.30 -14.15
N LEU A 282 -11.32 24.34 -13.55
CA LEU A 282 -10.58 23.33 -14.29
C LEU A 282 -11.18 21.91 -14.22
N GLY A 283 -12.14 21.66 -13.33
CA GLY A 283 -12.72 20.33 -13.05
C GLY A 283 -13.83 19.88 -14.00
N GLY A 284 -13.86 20.36 -15.24
CA GLY A 284 -14.66 19.75 -16.31
C GLY A 284 -14.00 18.44 -16.75
N SER A 285 -14.31 17.34 -16.06
CA SER A 285 -13.60 16.05 -16.16
C SER A 285 -13.99 15.17 -17.37
N GLY A 286 -14.15 15.77 -18.55
CA GLY A 286 -14.46 15.03 -19.76
C GLY A 286 -13.83 15.59 -21.03
N PRO A 287 -13.60 14.75 -22.04
CA PRO A 287 -13.18 15.19 -23.37
C PRO A 287 -14.23 16.12 -23.98
N SER A 288 -13.94 17.42 -24.04
CA SER A 288 -14.80 18.40 -24.72
C SER A 288 -14.06 19.03 -25.91
N PRO A 289 -14.80 19.51 -26.93
CA PRO A 289 -14.20 20.22 -28.04
C PRO A 289 -13.37 21.41 -27.58
N LEU A 290 -12.31 21.70 -28.33
CA LEU A 290 -11.39 22.78 -27.99
C LEU A 290 -12.10 24.14 -27.93
N ALA A 291 -13.05 24.38 -28.84
CA ALA A 291 -13.86 25.60 -28.83
C ALA A 291 -14.73 25.74 -27.57
N GLU A 292 -15.29 24.63 -27.07
CA GLU A 292 -16.08 24.58 -25.84
C GLU A 292 -15.20 24.89 -24.62
N ARG A 293 -14.02 24.26 -24.53
CA ARG A 293 -13.03 24.49 -23.47
C ARG A 293 -12.53 25.94 -23.46
N ARG A 294 -12.19 26.50 -24.63
CA ARG A 294 -11.78 27.91 -24.76
C ARG A 294 -12.89 28.87 -24.36
N GLY A 295 -14.12 28.60 -24.82
CA GLY A 295 -15.30 29.39 -24.45
C GLY A 295 -15.53 29.40 -22.94
N ARG A 296 -15.38 28.23 -22.29
CA ARG A 296 -15.46 28.09 -20.83
C ARG A 296 -14.37 28.93 -20.14
N VAL A 297 -13.10 28.77 -20.51
CA VAL A 297 -11.98 29.52 -19.91
C VAL A 297 -12.18 31.03 -20.05
N ARG A 298 -12.54 31.52 -21.24
CA ARG A 298 -12.81 32.94 -21.47
C ARG A 298 -13.98 33.47 -20.66
N TRP A 299 -15.04 32.69 -20.55
CA TRP A 299 -16.20 33.06 -19.75
C TRP A 299 -15.85 33.16 -18.25
N PHE A 300 -15.08 32.19 -17.71
CA PHE A 300 -14.57 32.28 -16.34
C PHE A 300 -13.66 33.50 -16.17
N LEU A 301 -12.74 33.74 -17.11
CA LEU A 301 -11.81 34.87 -17.05
C LEU A 301 -12.56 36.21 -17.01
N SER A 302 -13.54 36.40 -17.90
CA SER A 302 -14.41 37.58 -17.91
C SER A 302 -15.16 37.73 -16.58
N THR A 303 -15.66 36.63 -16.00
CA THR A 303 -16.39 36.69 -14.72
C THR A 303 -15.46 37.09 -13.56
N LEU A 304 -14.20 36.63 -13.55
CA LEU A 304 -13.22 37.07 -12.57
C LEU A 304 -12.82 38.53 -12.77
N GLU A 305 -12.70 38.98 -14.03
CA GLU A 305 -12.41 40.38 -14.36
C GLU A 305 -13.52 41.33 -13.91
N ASP A 306 -14.78 40.94 -14.09
CA ASP A 306 -15.93 41.69 -13.59
C ASP A 306 -15.90 41.74 -12.04
N ALA A 307 -15.71 40.59 -11.38
CA ALA A 307 -15.64 40.53 -9.91
C ALA A 307 -14.46 41.36 -9.35
N MET A 308 -13.33 41.38 -10.06
CA MET A 308 -12.18 42.21 -9.73
C MET A 308 -12.57 43.69 -9.72
N SER A 309 -13.34 44.16 -10.72
CA SER A 309 -13.77 45.57 -10.81
C SER A 309 -14.62 46.04 -9.61
N GLU A 310 -15.32 45.11 -8.96
CA GLU A 310 -16.18 45.36 -7.79
C GLU A 310 -15.44 45.16 -6.44
N THR A 311 -14.20 44.69 -6.47
CA THR A 311 -13.44 44.28 -5.27
C THR A 311 -12.32 45.30 -4.97
N PRO A 312 -12.16 45.78 -3.71
CA PRO A 312 -11.12 46.74 -3.35
C PRO A 312 -9.71 46.26 -3.70
N GLN A 313 -8.88 47.14 -4.27
CA GLN A 313 -7.58 46.81 -4.86
C GLN A 313 -6.59 46.17 -3.86
N ASP A 314 -6.62 46.58 -2.59
CA ASP A 314 -5.71 46.07 -1.55
C ASP A 314 -6.29 44.90 -0.73
N SER A 315 -7.47 44.38 -1.10
CA SER A 315 -8.13 43.30 -0.34
C SER A 315 -7.51 41.92 -0.61
N PRO A 316 -7.56 40.98 0.35
CA PRO A 316 -7.16 39.59 0.12
C PRO A 316 -7.99 38.91 -0.99
N ALA A 317 -9.27 39.27 -1.12
CA ALA A 317 -10.15 38.83 -2.20
C ALA A 317 -9.59 39.18 -3.58
N ARG A 318 -9.06 40.40 -3.75
CA ARG A 318 -8.47 40.85 -5.02
C ARG A 318 -7.30 39.96 -5.44
N LYS A 319 -6.41 39.59 -4.51
CA LYS A 319 -5.25 38.71 -4.78
C LYS A 319 -5.66 37.33 -5.27
N VAL A 320 -6.71 36.73 -4.68
CA VAL A 320 -7.21 35.42 -5.10
C VAL A 320 -7.83 35.48 -6.51
N LEU A 321 -8.59 36.53 -6.81
CA LEU A 321 -9.17 36.73 -8.15
C LEU A 321 -8.07 36.93 -9.21
N GLU A 322 -7.03 37.72 -8.91
CA GLU A 322 -5.89 37.95 -9.80
C GLU A 322 -5.10 36.67 -10.06
N SER A 323 -4.84 35.88 -9.01
CA SER A 323 -4.20 34.56 -9.11
C SER A 323 -5.03 33.61 -9.97
N GLY A 324 -6.35 33.56 -9.77
CA GLY A 324 -7.27 32.77 -10.58
C GLY A 324 -7.26 33.19 -12.06
N ALA A 325 -7.32 34.49 -12.33
CA ALA A 325 -7.27 35.05 -13.68
C ALA A 325 -5.93 34.76 -14.38
N ALA A 326 -4.80 34.90 -13.68
CA ALA A 326 -3.48 34.56 -14.22
C ALA A 326 -3.39 33.08 -14.64
N ARG A 327 -3.92 32.17 -13.82
CA ARG A 327 -4.00 30.74 -14.17
C ARG A 327 -4.90 30.48 -15.38
N LEU A 328 -6.07 31.11 -15.45
CA LEU A 328 -6.96 30.98 -16.61
C LEU A 328 -6.31 31.49 -17.90
N ARG A 329 -5.52 32.57 -17.85
CA ARG A 329 -4.74 33.06 -19.01
C ARG A 329 -3.66 32.05 -19.43
N GLN A 330 -3.01 31.38 -18.47
CA GLN A 330 -2.09 30.29 -18.76
C GLN A 330 -2.80 29.11 -19.43
N GLU A 331 -3.97 28.72 -18.93
CA GLU A 331 -4.77 27.66 -19.55
C GLU A 331 -5.29 28.06 -20.93
N GLU A 332 -5.68 29.31 -21.15
CA GLU A 332 -6.03 29.81 -22.48
C GLU A 332 -4.84 29.69 -23.44
N ALA A 333 -3.63 30.09 -23.01
CA ALA A 333 -2.42 29.93 -23.82
C ALA A 333 -2.14 28.46 -24.16
N LYS A 334 -2.34 27.53 -23.21
CA LYS A 334 -2.24 26.08 -23.47
C LYS A 334 -3.27 25.61 -24.51
N LEU A 335 -4.51 26.08 -24.42
CA LEU A 335 -5.56 25.74 -25.39
C LEU A 335 -5.26 26.31 -26.78
N GLU A 336 -4.63 27.49 -26.88
CA GLU A 336 -4.15 28.03 -28.17
C GLU A 336 -3.01 27.18 -28.75
N ALA A 337 -2.08 26.71 -27.93
CA ALA A 337 -1.05 25.78 -28.36
C ALA A 337 -1.66 24.44 -28.83
N GLU A 338 -2.66 23.92 -28.11
CA GLU A 338 -3.41 22.72 -28.51
C GLU A 338 -4.14 22.94 -29.85
N ARG A 339 -4.70 24.14 -30.09
CA ARG A 339 -5.32 24.52 -31.37
C ARG A 339 -4.37 24.40 -32.54
N ALA A 340 -3.13 24.85 -32.35
CA ALA A 340 -2.09 24.77 -33.38
C ALA A 340 -1.64 23.33 -33.68
N GLN A 341 -1.96 22.38 -32.79
CA GLN A 341 -1.63 20.96 -32.95
C GLN A 341 -2.77 20.11 -33.53
N LEU A 342 -3.95 20.69 -33.77
CA LEU A 342 -5.05 19.99 -34.43
C LEU A 342 -4.64 19.52 -35.82
N GLY A 343 -5.09 18.32 -36.18
CA GLY A 343 -4.89 17.72 -37.48
C GLY A 343 -5.77 18.35 -38.56
N SER A 344 -5.48 17.98 -39.80
CA SER A 344 -6.19 18.36 -41.01
C SER A 344 -6.51 17.13 -41.88
N CYS A 345 -6.52 15.94 -41.27
CA CYS A 345 -6.72 14.69 -41.99
C CYS A 345 -8.10 14.66 -42.66
N VAL A 346 -8.14 14.15 -43.89
CA VAL A 346 -9.39 13.85 -44.58
C VAL A 346 -9.83 12.44 -44.21
N LEU A 347 -10.72 12.34 -43.22
CA LEU A 347 -11.38 11.08 -42.85
C LEU A 347 -12.59 10.83 -43.75
N THR A 348 -12.68 9.63 -44.34
CA THR A 348 -13.84 9.20 -45.14
C THR A 348 -14.39 7.87 -44.62
N ILE A 349 -15.72 7.75 -44.49
CA ILE A 349 -16.41 6.51 -44.15
C ILE A 349 -17.35 6.16 -45.30
N GLY A 350 -17.21 4.96 -45.86
CA GLY A 350 -18.04 4.55 -47.01
C GLY A 350 -17.94 5.52 -48.19
N GLY A 351 -16.77 6.16 -48.38
CA GLY A 351 -16.52 7.16 -49.42
C GLY A 351 -16.97 8.60 -49.10
N LYS A 352 -17.74 8.83 -48.02
CA LYS A 352 -18.20 10.17 -47.62
C LYS A 352 -17.24 10.80 -46.62
N ARG A 353 -16.83 12.06 -46.84
CA ARG A 353 -15.98 12.82 -45.91
C ARG A 353 -16.72 13.08 -44.59
N VAL A 354 -16.05 12.88 -43.47
CA VAL A 354 -16.55 13.18 -42.12
C VAL A 354 -16.27 14.64 -41.80
N THR A 355 -17.32 15.45 -41.62
CA THR A 355 -17.26 16.89 -41.30
C THR A 355 -18.45 17.27 -40.42
N ALA A 356 -18.39 18.40 -39.72
CA ALA A 356 -19.48 18.87 -38.87
C ALA A 356 -20.78 19.17 -39.66
N LYS A 357 -20.67 19.41 -40.97
CA LYS A 357 -21.80 19.62 -41.89
C LYS A 357 -22.41 18.32 -42.40
N SER A 358 -21.61 17.27 -42.56
CA SER A 358 -22.03 16.02 -43.23
C SER A 358 -22.42 14.91 -42.26
N HIS A 359 -21.86 14.92 -41.05
CA HIS A 359 -22.03 13.88 -40.03
C HIS A 359 -22.41 14.48 -38.67
N ALA A 360 -23.04 13.66 -37.84
CA ALA A 360 -23.27 13.93 -36.43
C ALA A 360 -22.98 12.67 -35.61
N ILE A 361 -22.47 12.84 -34.41
CA ILE A 361 -22.39 11.77 -33.40
C ILE A 361 -23.76 11.65 -32.76
N VAL A 362 -24.35 10.47 -32.81
CA VAL A 362 -25.75 10.26 -32.45
C VAL A 362 -25.83 9.41 -31.20
N LEU A 363 -26.50 9.94 -30.17
CA LEU A 363 -26.81 9.21 -28.94
C LEU A 363 -28.27 8.75 -28.94
N PRO A 364 -28.61 7.65 -28.23
CA PRO A 364 -30.01 7.33 -27.97
C PRO A 364 -30.69 8.47 -27.20
N ASP A 365 -32.02 8.55 -27.29
CA ASP A 365 -32.80 9.62 -26.67
C ASP A 365 -32.66 9.74 -25.13
N ARG A 366 -32.22 8.65 -24.49
CA ARG A 366 -31.92 8.53 -23.05
C ARG A 366 -30.57 7.83 -22.88
N PRO A 367 -29.44 8.52 -23.12
CA PRO A 367 -28.14 7.87 -23.06
C PRO A 367 -27.73 7.59 -21.62
N SER A 368 -26.99 6.51 -21.41
CA SER A 368 -26.29 6.26 -20.14
C SER A 368 -25.12 7.24 -19.95
N PRO A 369 -24.58 7.42 -18.73
CA PRO A 369 -23.37 8.21 -18.51
C PRO A 369 -22.20 7.75 -19.38
N VAL A 370 -22.01 6.43 -19.55
CA VAL A 370 -20.95 5.84 -20.36
C VAL A 370 -21.13 6.13 -21.85
N GLU A 371 -22.37 6.09 -22.35
CA GLU A 371 -22.65 6.43 -23.75
C GLU A 371 -22.34 7.91 -24.03
N ARG A 372 -22.70 8.82 -23.10
CA ARG A 372 -22.33 10.24 -23.20
C ARG A 372 -20.83 10.44 -23.22
N TYR A 373 -20.10 9.78 -22.31
CA TYR A 373 -18.65 9.86 -22.24
C TYR A 373 -17.99 9.32 -23.52
N ALA A 374 -18.45 8.17 -24.02
CA ALA A 374 -17.96 7.58 -25.27
C ALA A 374 -18.18 8.48 -26.49
N ALA A 375 -19.34 9.13 -26.60
CA ALA A 375 -19.60 10.09 -27.67
C ALA A 375 -18.68 11.31 -27.60
N ARG A 376 -18.34 11.75 -26.38
CA ARG A 376 -17.42 12.86 -26.12
C ARG A 376 -15.97 12.49 -26.42
N GLU A 377 -15.50 11.29 -26.05
CA GLU A 377 -14.18 10.77 -26.47
C GLU A 377 -14.09 10.67 -28.01
N LEU A 378 -15.14 10.18 -28.67
CA LEU A 378 -15.20 10.13 -30.13
C LEU A 378 -15.12 11.53 -30.75
N GLN A 379 -15.89 12.49 -30.23
CA GLN A 379 -15.88 13.87 -30.71
C GLN A 379 -14.50 14.51 -30.56
N HIS A 380 -13.90 14.40 -29.38
CA HIS A 380 -12.59 14.98 -29.08
C HIS A 380 -11.51 14.43 -30.00
N HIS A 381 -11.41 13.11 -30.16
CA HIS A 381 -10.36 12.52 -31.00
C HIS A 381 -10.60 12.77 -32.50
N LEU A 382 -11.85 12.85 -32.96
CA LEU A 382 -12.13 13.27 -34.33
C LEU A 382 -11.75 14.73 -34.56
N GLU A 383 -11.95 15.62 -33.59
CA GLU A 383 -11.46 17.01 -33.66
C GLU A 383 -9.93 17.05 -33.71
N LEU A 384 -9.24 16.28 -32.87
CA LEU A 384 -7.76 16.18 -32.89
C LEU A 384 -7.23 15.72 -34.26
N VAL A 385 -7.93 14.81 -34.94
CA VAL A 385 -7.49 14.24 -36.23
C VAL A 385 -7.87 15.13 -37.42
N THR A 386 -9.08 15.68 -37.42
CA THR A 386 -9.66 16.35 -38.59
C THR A 386 -9.69 17.88 -38.49
N GLY A 387 -9.49 18.43 -37.29
CA GLY A 387 -9.68 19.84 -36.98
C GLY A 387 -11.15 20.27 -36.86
N GLU A 388 -12.10 19.34 -37.03
CA GLU A 388 -13.54 19.63 -36.98
C GLU A 388 -14.21 18.93 -35.79
N ALA A 389 -14.88 19.72 -34.94
CA ALA A 389 -15.75 19.19 -33.88
C ALA A 389 -17.08 18.69 -34.47
N ILE A 390 -17.21 17.37 -34.62
CA ILE A 390 -18.46 16.74 -35.10
C ILE A 390 -19.55 16.89 -34.03
N PRO A 391 -20.75 17.43 -34.34
CA PRO A 391 -21.77 17.71 -33.33
C PRO A 391 -22.36 16.43 -32.75
N ILE A 392 -22.60 16.43 -31.44
CA ILE A 392 -23.34 15.38 -30.74
C ILE A 392 -24.83 15.77 -30.70
N VAL A 393 -25.72 14.86 -31.11
CA VAL A 393 -27.18 15.08 -31.11
C VAL A 393 -27.91 13.87 -30.54
N ALA A 394 -29.10 14.09 -29.98
CA ALA A 394 -30.01 12.99 -29.68
C ALA A 394 -30.55 12.39 -30.99
N GLU A 395 -30.86 11.09 -31.00
CA GLU A 395 -31.35 10.38 -32.18
C GLU A 395 -32.59 11.05 -32.80
N ARG A 396 -33.55 11.51 -31.98
CA ARG A 396 -34.74 12.23 -32.47
C ARG A 396 -34.45 13.58 -33.16
N GLN A 397 -33.25 14.12 -32.98
CA GLN A 397 -32.81 15.41 -33.52
C GLN A 397 -31.92 15.26 -34.76
N LEU A 398 -31.66 14.04 -35.22
CA LEU A 398 -30.85 13.80 -36.41
C LEU A 398 -31.60 14.25 -37.68
N THR A 399 -31.12 15.31 -38.33
CA THR A 399 -31.67 15.82 -39.60
C THR A 399 -30.56 16.09 -40.62
N GLY A 400 -30.74 15.66 -41.86
CA GLY A 400 -29.85 15.98 -43.01
C GLY A 400 -28.39 15.48 -42.93
N LYS A 401 -27.98 14.79 -41.85
CA LYS A 401 -26.61 14.33 -41.60
C LYS A 401 -26.53 12.81 -41.48
N THR A 402 -25.35 12.26 -41.73
CA THR A 402 -25.06 10.83 -41.54
C THR A 402 -24.65 10.57 -40.08
N GLY A 403 -25.18 9.50 -39.48
CA GLY A 403 -24.94 9.18 -38.08
C GLY A 403 -23.67 8.38 -37.80
N LEU A 404 -22.91 8.83 -36.81
CA LEU A 404 -21.94 8.04 -36.05
C LEU A 404 -22.63 7.63 -34.75
N PHE A 405 -23.33 6.49 -34.75
CA PHE A 405 -24.23 6.08 -33.67
C PHE A 405 -23.45 5.48 -32.50
N VAL A 406 -23.60 6.03 -31.31
CA VAL A 406 -22.95 5.56 -30.08
C VAL A 406 -24.02 5.06 -29.12
N GLY A 407 -23.96 3.77 -28.78
CA GLY A 407 -24.88 3.15 -27.85
C GLY A 407 -26.11 2.51 -28.50
N ARG A 408 -27.21 2.41 -27.74
CA ARG A 408 -28.43 1.67 -28.14
C ARG A 408 -29.40 2.53 -28.98
N CYS A 409 -28.95 3.07 -30.11
CA CYS A 409 -29.77 3.84 -31.05
C CYS A 409 -30.75 2.94 -31.84
N ARG A 410 -32.00 3.38 -32.03
CA ARG A 410 -33.05 2.65 -32.78
C ARG A 410 -32.64 2.39 -34.23
N ALA A 411 -32.00 3.36 -34.89
CA ALA A 411 -31.56 3.26 -36.28
C ALA A 411 -30.51 2.16 -36.53
N THR A 412 -29.87 1.67 -35.46
CA THR A 412 -28.82 0.63 -35.51
C THR A 412 -29.20 -0.61 -34.70
N ALA A 413 -30.49 -0.75 -34.38
CA ALA A 413 -30.98 -1.87 -33.59
C ALA A 413 -30.81 -3.20 -34.35
N GLU A 414 -30.20 -4.18 -33.69
CA GLU A 414 -30.12 -5.57 -34.17
C GLU A 414 -30.87 -6.45 -33.16
N PRO A 415 -32.13 -6.85 -33.43
CA PRO A 415 -33.01 -7.50 -32.45
C PRO A 415 -32.43 -8.79 -31.83
N LYS A 416 -31.67 -9.54 -32.63
CA LYS A 416 -31.03 -10.81 -32.22
C LYS A 416 -29.67 -10.62 -31.55
N LEU A 417 -29.11 -9.41 -31.50
CA LEU A 417 -27.82 -9.19 -30.87
C LEU A 417 -27.94 -9.24 -29.35
N ARG A 418 -27.11 -10.08 -28.73
CA ARG A 418 -26.88 -10.16 -27.29
C ARG A 418 -25.39 -10.01 -27.06
N LEU A 419 -25.01 -8.98 -26.29
CA LEU A 419 -23.64 -8.68 -25.95
C LEU A 419 -23.38 -9.04 -24.50
N GLY A 420 -22.31 -9.80 -24.25
CA GLY A 420 -21.80 -10.09 -22.91
C GLY A 420 -21.23 -8.85 -22.22
N ARG A 421 -20.67 -9.05 -21.02
CA ARG A 421 -20.00 -7.99 -20.25
C ARG A 421 -18.84 -7.42 -21.05
N GLU A 422 -18.77 -6.09 -21.18
CA GLU A 422 -17.75 -5.35 -21.93
C GLU A 422 -17.62 -5.72 -23.42
N GLU A 423 -18.47 -6.61 -23.93
CA GLU A 423 -18.45 -7.02 -25.33
C GLU A 423 -18.86 -5.84 -26.21
N LEU A 424 -18.15 -5.69 -27.34
CA LEU A 424 -18.33 -4.60 -28.29
C LEU A 424 -18.74 -5.08 -29.68
N ARG A 425 -19.35 -4.17 -30.42
CA ARG A 425 -19.77 -4.33 -31.81
C ARG A 425 -19.54 -3.02 -32.56
N ILE A 426 -18.76 -3.09 -33.65
CA ILE A 426 -18.53 -1.97 -34.57
C ILE A 426 -19.00 -2.39 -35.95
N ARG A 427 -19.89 -1.60 -36.55
CA ARG A 427 -20.45 -1.92 -37.87
C ARG A 427 -20.62 -0.67 -38.73
N THR A 428 -20.06 -0.68 -39.93
CA THR A 428 -20.36 0.34 -40.95
C THR A 428 -21.62 0.01 -41.73
N MET A 429 -22.41 1.02 -42.06
CA MET A 429 -23.67 0.96 -42.81
C MET A 429 -23.63 2.04 -43.91
N GLY A 430 -22.88 1.76 -44.98
CA GLY A 430 -22.52 2.79 -45.97
C GLY A 430 -21.65 3.87 -45.33
N PRO A 431 -22.02 5.16 -45.37
CA PRO A 431 -21.27 6.24 -44.71
C PRO A 431 -21.55 6.34 -43.20
N ALA A 432 -22.55 5.61 -42.67
CA ALA A 432 -22.84 5.57 -41.24
C ALA A 432 -22.00 4.50 -40.53
N ILE A 433 -21.83 4.63 -39.21
CA ILE A 433 -21.18 3.63 -38.37
C ILE A 433 -21.89 3.52 -37.02
N ALA A 434 -21.93 2.31 -36.46
CA ALA A 434 -22.51 2.02 -35.15
C ALA A 434 -21.44 1.50 -34.19
N PHE A 435 -21.38 2.08 -32.99
CA PHE A 435 -20.58 1.66 -31.85
C PHE A 435 -21.52 1.17 -30.75
N ARG A 436 -21.58 -0.15 -30.54
CA ARG A 436 -22.45 -0.77 -29.54
C ARG A 436 -21.63 -1.57 -28.54
N GLY A 437 -22.10 -1.64 -27.31
CA GLY A 437 -21.51 -2.46 -26.27
C GLY A 437 -22.34 -2.50 -25.00
N ASN A 438 -21.94 -3.34 -24.05
CA ASN A 438 -22.55 -3.42 -22.72
C ASN A 438 -21.62 -2.86 -21.64
N GLY A 439 -22.13 -2.01 -20.74
CA GLY A 439 -21.30 -1.28 -19.78
C GLY A 439 -20.19 -0.50 -20.48
N ARG A 440 -18.92 -0.75 -20.11
CA ARG A 440 -17.71 -0.18 -20.75
C ARG A 440 -17.53 -0.56 -22.21
N GLY A 441 -18.18 -1.62 -22.70
CA GLY A 441 -18.02 -2.10 -24.08
C GLY A 441 -18.33 -1.06 -25.15
N VAL A 442 -19.25 -0.11 -24.89
CA VAL A 442 -19.54 0.98 -25.85
C VAL A 442 -18.36 1.97 -25.95
N LEU A 443 -17.71 2.26 -24.82
CA LEU A 443 -16.51 3.09 -24.78
C LEU A 443 -15.34 2.38 -25.46
N TYR A 444 -15.16 1.09 -25.19
CA TYR A 444 -14.15 0.28 -25.86
C TYR A 444 -14.39 0.12 -27.37
N ALA A 445 -15.64 0.14 -27.83
CA ALA A 445 -15.95 0.19 -29.27
C ALA A 445 -15.41 1.47 -29.92
N VAL A 446 -15.59 2.62 -29.26
CA VAL A 446 -15.04 3.90 -29.70
C VAL A 446 -13.51 3.87 -29.70
N TYR A 447 -12.88 3.44 -28.60
CA TYR A 447 -11.42 3.34 -28.54
C TYR A 447 -10.84 2.38 -29.56
N THR A 448 -11.50 1.25 -29.82
CA THR A 448 -11.06 0.28 -30.84
C THR A 448 -11.14 0.87 -32.23
N PHE A 449 -12.17 1.66 -32.53
CA PHE A 449 -12.23 2.39 -33.79
C PHE A 449 -11.13 3.45 -33.93
N LEU A 450 -10.95 4.26 -32.89
CA LEU A 450 -9.93 5.30 -32.87
C LEU A 450 -8.52 4.71 -33.00
N GLU A 451 -8.23 3.61 -32.32
CA GLU A 451 -6.93 2.94 -32.40
C GLU A 451 -6.70 2.23 -33.72
N ASP A 452 -7.61 1.35 -34.11
CA ASP A 452 -7.30 0.34 -35.13
C ASP A 452 -7.62 0.85 -36.54
N HIS A 453 -8.49 1.86 -36.65
CA HIS A 453 -8.94 2.38 -37.94
C HIS A 453 -8.62 3.87 -38.16
N VAL A 454 -8.51 4.67 -37.10
CA VAL A 454 -8.13 6.09 -37.21
C VAL A 454 -6.65 6.33 -36.92
N GLY A 455 -6.01 5.51 -36.09
CA GLY A 455 -4.57 5.60 -35.77
C GLY A 455 -4.24 6.43 -34.52
N CYS A 456 -5.20 6.68 -33.64
CA CYS A 456 -4.93 7.27 -32.33
C CYS A 456 -4.21 6.26 -31.43
N ARG A 457 -3.18 6.66 -30.68
CA ARG A 457 -2.47 5.81 -29.71
C ARG A 457 -2.26 6.57 -28.41
N TRP A 458 -2.32 5.83 -27.30
CA TRP A 458 -2.07 6.33 -25.95
C TRP A 458 -1.00 5.44 -25.31
N PHE A 459 0.20 5.99 -25.10
CA PHE A 459 1.36 5.27 -24.57
C PHE A 459 1.52 5.52 -23.08
N THR A 460 1.35 6.78 -22.68
CA THR A 460 1.34 7.26 -21.29
C THR A 460 0.31 8.40 -21.18
N PRO A 461 -0.02 8.90 -19.97
CA PRO A 461 -0.89 10.06 -19.82
C PRO A 461 -0.43 11.31 -20.60
N ASP A 462 0.89 11.50 -20.74
CA ASP A 462 1.53 12.63 -21.40
C ASP A 462 2.06 12.32 -22.81
N CYS A 463 2.08 11.06 -23.24
CA CYS A 463 2.54 10.63 -24.57
C CYS A 463 1.43 9.91 -25.34
N ARG A 464 0.92 10.60 -26.35
CA ARG A 464 -0.17 10.16 -27.22
C ARG A 464 0.07 10.67 -28.64
N THR A 465 -0.39 9.93 -29.62
CA THR A 465 -0.24 10.29 -31.03
C THR A 465 -1.54 10.11 -31.80
N TRP A 466 -1.72 10.91 -32.83
CA TRP A 466 -2.81 10.80 -33.79
C TRP A 466 -2.32 11.30 -35.16
N PRO A 467 -2.92 10.86 -36.27
CA PRO A 467 -2.58 11.40 -37.58
C PRO A 467 -2.94 12.88 -37.69
N ARG A 468 -2.00 13.70 -38.17
CA ARG A 468 -2.18 15.15 -38.33
C ARG A 468 -2.45 15.57 -39.78
N THR A 469 -1.99 14.81 -40.75
CA THR A 469 -2.18 15.08 -42.18
C THR A 469 -2.46 13.80 -42.94
N GLY A 470 -2.93 13.93 -44.18
CA GLY A 470 -3.19 12.80 -45.08
C GLY A 470 -4.67 12.41 -45.15
N ARG A 471 -4.94 11.23 -45.71
CA ARG A 471 -6.28 10.71 -45.95
C ARG A 471 -6.45 9.36 -45.27
N ILE A 472 -7.52 9.23 -44.48
CA ILE A 472 -7.90 7.99 -43.81
C ILE A 472 -9.21 7.50 -44.45
N ALA A 473 -9.17 6.34 -45.08
CA ALA A 473 -10.32 5.74 -45.73
C ALA A 473 -10.82 4.54 -44.91
N ILE A 474 -11.94 4.72 -44.23
CA ILE A 474 -12.61 3.68 -43.46
C ILE A 474 -13.49 2.87 -44.40
N GLY A 475 -13.06 1.64 -44.66
CA GLY A 475 -13.80 0.64 -45.42
C GLY A 475 -14.92 -0.02 -44.62
N LYS A 476 -15.38 -1.19 -45.09
CA LYS A 476 -16.40 -1.97 -44.39
C LYS A 476 -15.83 -2.53 -43.08
N ILE A 477 -16.48 -2.19 -41.97
CA ILE A 477 -16.21 -2.79 -40.65
C ILE A 477 -17.40 -3.63 -40.25
N ASP A 478 -17.12 -4.86 -39.83
CA ASP A 478 -18.05 -5.78 -39.20
C ASP A 478 -17.29 -6.52 -38.08
N ARG A 479 -17.04 -5.82 -36.96
CA ARG A 479 -16.27 -6.36 -35.84
C ARG A 479 -17.18 -6.61 -34.64
N ARG A 480 -17.01 -7.77 -34.01
CA ARG A 480 -17.57 -8.14 -32.71
C ARG A 480 -16.42 -8.67 -31.86
N TYR A 481 -16.27 -8.19 -30.64
CA TYR A 481 -15.16 -8.58 -29.78
C TYR A 481 -15.60 -8.68 -28.31
N ALA A 482 -15.38 -9.83 -27.70
CA ALA A 482 -15.56 -10.06 -26.28
C ALA A 482 -14.16 -10.18 -25.66
N PRO A 483 -13.78 -9.31 -24.71
CA PRO A 483 -12.50 -9.45 -24.03
C PRO A 483 -12.46 -10.78 -23.27
N PRO A 484 -11.34 -11.54 -23.35
CA PRO A 484 -11.26 -12.86 -22.73
C PRO A 484 -11.19 -12.81 -21.19
N LEU A 485 -10.78 -11.66 -20.64
CA LEU A 485 -10.62 -11.43 -19.20
C LEU A 485 -11.71 -10.51 -18.67
N GLU A 486 -12.34 -10.88 -17.55
CA GLU A 486 -13.27 -10.02 -16.80
C GLU A 486 -12.55 -8.97 -15.93
N TYR A 487 -11.33 -9.29 -15.48
CA TYR A 487 -10.47 -8.44 -14.65
C TYR A 487 -9.09 -8.27 -15.31
N ARG A 488 -8.68 -7.02 -15.52
CA ARG A 488 -7.41 -6.61 -16.15
C ARG A 488 -6.80 -5.51 -15.30
N GLY A 489 -5.95 -5.90 -14.36
CA GLY A 489 -5.29 -4.99 -13.42
C GLY A 489 -3.80 -4.89 -13.69
N GLY A 490 -3.27 -3.67 -13.57
CA GLY A 490 -1.84 -3.40 -13.43
C GLY A 490 -1.63 -2.36 -12.33
N ASP A 491 -0.48 -2.36 -11.67
CA ASP A 491 -0.29 -1.56 -10.45
C ASP A 491 0.67 -0.36 -10.57
N TYR A 492 1.15 -0.05 -11.77
CA TYR A 492 2.04 1.08 -11.96
C TYR A 492 1.31 2.42 -11.70
N PRO A 493 1.88 3.36 -10.92
CA PRO A 493 1.29 4.67 -10.65
C PRO A 493 0.89 5.45 -11.90
N VAL A 494 1.66 5.30 -13.00
CA VAL A 494 1.38 5.95 -14.30
C VAL A 494 0.04 5.51 -14.91
N ALA A 495 -0.46 4.33 -14.55
CA ALA A 495 -1.71 3.75 -15.06
C ALA A 495 -2.93 4.03 -14.17
N ARG A 496 -2.76 4.59 -12.97
CA ARG A 496 -3.86 4.85 -12.02
C ARG A 496 -4.89 5.89 -12.50
N PRO A 497 -4.54 6.95 -13.24
CA PRO A 497 -5.53 7.90 -13.73
C PRO A 497 -6.60 7.22 -14.60
N GLY A 498 -7.87 7.37 -14.23
CA GLY A 498 -9.00 6.66 -14.85
C GLY A 498 -9.17 6.90 -16.35
N GLU A 499 -8.90 8.13 -16.82
CA GLU A 499 -8.96 8.48 -18.25
C GLU A 499 -7.97 7.64 -19.07
N PHE A 500 -6.72 7.53 -18.59
CA PHE A 500 -5.70 6.75 -19.27
C PHE A 500 -6.01 5.25 -19.17
N ALA A 501 -6.34 4.74 -17.99
CA ALA A 501 -6.72 3.34 -17.78
C ALA A 501 -7.87 2.90 -18.70
N ALA A 502 -8.91 3.73 -18.84
CA ALA A 502 -10.03 3.45 -19.73
C ALA A 502 -9.60 3.34 -21.20
N ARG A 503 -8.73 4.26 -21.67
CA ARG A 503 -8.20 4.26 -23.06
C ARG A 503 -7.39 3.01 -23.38
N VAL A 504 -6.60 2.53 -22.42
CA VAL A 504 -5.83 1.29 -22.57
C VAL A 504 -6.61 0.03 -22.13
N ARG A 505 -7.91 0.17 -21.85
CA ARG A 505 -8.86 -0.89 -21.42
C ARG A 505 -8.49 -1.68 -20.16
N LEU A 506 -7.73 -1.06 -19.26
CA LEU A 506 -7.61 -1.58 -17.89
C LEU A 506 -8.93 -1.36 -17.14
N ASN A 507 -9.26 -2.26 -16.22
CA ASN A 507 -10.48 -2.19 -15.43
C ASN A 507 -10.32 -2.68 -13.98
N GLY A 508 -9.08 -2.94 -13.54
CA GLY A 508 -8.76 -3.36 -12.18
C GLY A 508 -9.08 -2.32 -11.10
N ALA A 509 -9.10 -2.76 -9.84
CA ALA A 509 -9.55 -1.96 -8.70
C ALA A 509 -8.62 -0.76 -8.40
N ASN A 510 -7.33 -0.85 -8.74
CA ASN A 510 -6.31 0.17 -8.45
C ASN A 510 -6.38 1.39 -9.40
N HIS A 511 -7.26 1.37 -10.41
CA HIS A 511 -7.44 2.47 -11.35
C HIS A 511 -8.63 3.35 -10.94
N ALA A 512 -8.42 4.68 -10.94
CA ALA A 512 -9.42 5.68 -10.56
C ALA A 512 -10.46 5.93 -11.67
N ILE A 513 -11.12 4.87 -12.14
CA ILE A 513 -12.10 4.90 -13.23
C ILE A 513 -13.47 5.30 -12.69
N THR A 514 -14.01 6.41 -13.17
CA THR A 514 -15.30 6.93 -12.70
C THR A 514 -16.50 6.16 -13.28
N PRO A 515 -17.71 6.26 -12.71
CA PRO A 515 -18.91 5.66 -13.29
C PRO A 515 -19.20 6.10 -14.73
N GLU A 516 -18.87 7.35 -15.10
CA GLU A 516 -19.01 7.88 -16.47
C GLU A 516 -18.03 7.22 -17.43
N GLN A 517 -16.83 6.87 -16.97
CA GLN A 517 -15.85 6.06 -17.70
C GLN A 517 -16.22 4.56 -17.71
N GLY A 518 -17.30 4.22 -17.00
CA GLY A 518 -17.88 2.89 -16.90
C GLY A 518 -17.41 2.08 -15.68
N GLY A 519 -16.73 2.70 -14.71
CA GLY A 519 -16.31 2.12 -13.43
C GLY A 519 -15.19 1.09 -13.53
N ASN A 520 -14.76 0.51 -12.42
CA ASN A 520 -13.83 -0.62 -12.37
C ASN A 520 -14.58 -1.95 -12.12
N VAL A 521 -13.85 -3.04 -11.98
CA VAL A 521 -14.32 -4.21 -11.25
C VAL A 521 -14.12 -3.91 -9.76
N GLY A 522 -15.22 -3.72 -9.02
CA GLY A 522 -15.14 -3.37 -7.61
C GLY A 522 -14.66 -4.56 -6.78
N VAL A 523 -13.45 -4.45 -6.22
CA VAL A 523 -12.84 -5.41 -5.29
C VAL A 523 -12.60 -4.68 -3.96
N HIS A 524 -13.13 -5.23 -2.87
CA HIS A 524 -12.87 -4.73 -1.53
C HIS A 524 -11.75 -5.54 -0.87
N SER A 525 -10.70 -4.84 -0.45
CA SER A 525 -9.51 -5.37 0.25
C SER A 525 -8.81 -6.48 -0.56
N LEU A 526 -7.96 -6.09 -1.52
CA LEU A 526 -7.42 -6.94 -2.60
C LEU A 526 -6.80 -8.29 -2.15
N ALA A 527 -6.25 -8.38 -0.93
CA ALA A 527 -5.71 -9.60 -0.31
C ALA A 527 -5.49 -9.41 1.20
N HIS A 528 -5.04 -10.48 1.88
CA HIS A 528 -4.58 -10.51 3.28
C HIS A 528 -5.61 -10.01 4.30
N THR A 529 -6.84 -10.49 4.17
CA THR A 529 -7.99 -9.94 4.89
C THR A 529 -8.33 -10.63 6.21
N PHE A 530 -7.72 -11.77 6.52
CA PHE A 530 -7.99 -12.50 7.75
C PHE A 530 -7.79 -11.68 9.02
N ALA A 531 -6.68 -10.94 9.15
CA ALA A 531 -6.45 -10.06 10.30
C ALA A 531 -7.47 -8.91 10.36
N ALA A 532 -7.99 -8.43 9.23
CA ALA A 532 -9.01 -7.39 9.23
C ALA A 532 -10.41 -7.93 9.62
N LEU A 533 -10.72 -9.17 9.23
CA LEU A 533 -12.00 -9.83 9.55
C LEU A 533 -12.06 -10.34 10.99
N CYS A 534 -10.94 -10.86 11.51
CA CYS A 534 -10.80 -11.34 12.88
C CYS A 534 -9.50 -10.77 13.49
N PRO A 535 -9.53 -9.51 13.97
CA PRO A 535 -8.34 -8.82 14.49
C PRO A 535 -7.74 -9.53 15.72
N PRO A 536 -6.45 -9.92 15.69
CA PRO A 536 -5.76 -10.49 16.85
C PRO A 536 -5.82 -9.61 18.08
N GLU A 537 -5.73 -8.28 17.91
CA GLU A 537 -5.75 -7.29 18.99
C GLU A 537 -7.08 -7.31 19.75
N ARG A 538 -8.16 -7.75 19.08
CA ARG A 538 -9.49 -7.86 19.66
C ARG A 538 -9.75 -9.24 20.27
N TYR A 539 -9.36 -10.32 19.57
CA TYR A 539 -9.84 -11.66 19.92
C TYR A 539 -8.79 -12.55 20.58
N PHE A 540 -7.48 -12.33 20.37
CA PHE A 540 -6.48 -13.34 20.75
C PHE A 540 -6.36 -13.57 22.26
N ALA A 541 -6.51 -12.52 23.07
CA ALA A 541 -6.33 -12.63 24.53
C ALA A 541 -7.37 -13.55 25.18
N GLU A 542 -8.62 -13.48 24.71
CA GLU A 542 -9.74 -14.28 25.21
C GLU A 542 -9.92 -15.58 24.42
N HIS A 543 -9.64 -15.54 23.11
CA HIS A 543 -9.87 -16.61 22.16
C HIS A 543 -8.61 -16.96 21.35
N PRO A 544 -7.51 -17.41 21.99
CA PRO A 544 -6.30 -17.81 21.27
C PRO A 544 -6.55 -18.96 20.28
N GLU A 545 -7.60 -19.77 20.49
CA GLU A 545 -8.03 -20.85 19.60
C GLU A 545 -8.59 -20.39 18.24
N TYR A 546 -8.87 -19.10 18.07
CA TYR A 546 -9.27 -18.52 16.78
C TYR A 546 -8.09 -18.41 15.80
N PHE A 547 -6.87 -18.44 16.32
CA PHE A 547 -5.64 -18.20 15.55
C PHE A 547 -4.85 -19.50 15.38
N SER A 548 -3.87 -19.50 14.48
CA SER A 548 -3.11 -20.70 14.14
C SER A 548 -2.40 -21.29 15.35
N LEU A 549 -2.47 -22.63 15.48
CA LEU A 549 -1.55 -23.40 16.31
C LEU A 549 -0.31 -23.66 15.45
N VAL A 550 0.86 -23.22 15.90
CA VAL A 550 2.13 -23.46 15.21
C VAL A 550 3.13 -23.95 16.24
N ASN A 551 3.76 -25.11 15.98
CA ASN A 551 4.70 -25.75 16.91
C ASN A 551 4.13 -25.89 18.34
N GLY A 552 2.83 -26.23 18.42
CA GLY A 552 2.11 -26.42 19.69
C GLY A 552 1.73 -25.13 20.44
N LYS A 553 1.98 -23.94 19.88
CA LYS A 553 1.63 -22.65 20.49
C LYS A 553 0.68 -21.85 19.60
N ARG A 554 -0.35 -21.23 20.19
CA ARG A 554 -1.20 -20.26 19.49
C ARG A 554 -0.45 -18.94 19.34
N GLN A 555 -0.48 -18.34 18.15
CA GLN A 555 0.27 -17.12 17.84
C GLN A 555 -0.67 -15.94 17.53
N SER A 556 -0.33 -14.75 18.03
CA SER A 556 -0.89 -13.47 17.61
C SER A 556 0.06 -12.75 16.64
N GLY A 557 -0.45 -11.79 15.86
CA GLY A 557 0.36 -11.03 14.90
C GLY A 557 0.60 -11.79 13.60
N TYR A 558 1.84 -12.24 13.36
CA TYR A 558 2.27 -12.94 12.13
C TYR A 558 1.74 -14.39 12.09
N ALA A 559 0.43 -14.54 12.09
CA ALA A 559 -0.31 -15.80 12.22
C ALA A 559 -1.48 -15.88 11.23
N GLN A 560 -1.98 -17.10 11.00
CA GLN A 560 -3.21 -17.35 10.25
C GLN A 560 -4.40 -17.59 11.18
N LEU A 561 -5.61 -17.68 10.64
CA LEU A 561 -6.79 -18.10 11.39
C LEU A 561 -6.92 -19.63 11.48
N CYS A 562 -7.61 -20.11 12.50
CA CYS A 562 -8.04 -21.50 12.63
C CYS A 562 -9.32 -21.72 11.80
N LEU A 563 -9.15 -22.16 10.53
CA LEU A 563 -10.24 -22.23 9.54
C LEU A 563 -11.28 -23.34 9.79
N THR A 564 -11.06 -24.20 10.77
CA THR A 564 -12.05 -25.18 11.24
C THR A 564 -12.81 -24.74 12.49
N ASN A 565 -12.55 -23.54 13.01
CA ASN A 565 -13.26 -23.02 14.18
C ASN A 565 -14.60 -22.37 13.74
N PRO A 566 -15.76 -22.82 14.28
CA PRO A 566 -17.06 -22.31 13.87
C PRO A 566 -17.30 -20.84 14.24
N ASP A 567 -16.71 -20.35 15.34
CA ASP A 567 -16.88 -18.96 15.76
C ASP A 567 -16.09 -18.00 14.87
N VAL A 568 -14.90 -18.40 14.43
CA VAL A 568 -14.11 -17.67 13.41
C VAL A 568 -14.90 -17.53 12.11
N LEU A 569 -15.58 -18.61 11.67
CA LEU A 569 -16.43 -18.57 10.48
C LEU A 569 -17.58 -17.58 10.66
N LYS A 570 -18.25 -17.59 11.81
CA LYS A 570 -19.34 -16.66 12.13
C LYS A 570 -18.86 -15.20 12.14
N ILE A 571 -17.70 -14.93 12.76
CA ILE A 571 -17.08 -13.60 12.81
C ILE A 571 -16.78 -13.11 11.39
N CYS A 572 -16.17 -13.94 10.55
CA CYS A 572 -15.82 -13.55 9.18
C CYS A 572 -17.06 -13.34 8.31
N ILE A 573 -18.12 -14.15 8.44
CA ILE A 573 -19.39 -13.94 7.72
C ILE A 573 -19.99 -12.57 8.08
N GLU A 574 -20.05 -12.24 9.37
CA GLU A 574 -20.59 -10.94 9.81
C GLU A 574 -19.68 -9.77 9.40
N GLY A 575 -18.36 -9.96 9.42
CA GLY A 575 -17.38 -9.01 8.91
C GLY A 575 -17.59 -8.71 7.41
N VAL A 576 -17.74 -9.74 6.59
CA VAL A 576 -18.02 -9.58 5.15
C VAL A 576 -19.39 -8.92 4.93
N ARG A 577 -20.44 -9.31 5.67
CA ARG A 577 -21.75 -8.64 5.60
C ARG A 577 -21.65 -7.15 5.95
N LYS A 578 -20.85 -6.80 6.95
CA LYS A 578 -20.57 -5.40 7.32
C LYS A 578 -19.88 -4.68 6.16
N TRP A 579 -18.82 -5.26 5.60
CA TRP A 579 -18.12 -4.67 4.46
C TRP A 579 -19.03 -4.47 3.25
N ILE A 580 -19.93 -5.39 2.94
CA ILE A 580 -20.90 -5.23 1.85
C ILE A 580 -21.82 -4.04 2.09
N ARG A 581 -22.34 -3.87 3.32
CA ARG A 581 -23.19 -2.72 3.67
C ARG A 581 -22.43 -1.39 3.58
N GLU A 582 -21.16 -1.38 3.96
CA GLU A 582 -20.30 -0.20 3.92
C GLU A 582 -19.78 0.12 2.50
N ASN A 583 -19.75 -0.87 1.60
CA ASN A 583 -19.18 -0.77 0.26
C ASN A 583 -20.14 -1.29 -0.83
N PRO A 584 -21.33 -0.69 -1.01
CA PRO A 584 -22.39 -1.23 -1.88
C PRO A 584 -22.04 -1.24 -3.38
N ASN A 585 -20.97 -0.56 -3.78
CA ASN A 585 -20.49 -0.52 -5.17
C ASN A 585 -19.48 -1.63 -5.49
N MET A 586 -19.03 -2.40 -4.49
CA MET A 586 -18.07 -3.49 -4.68
C MET A 586 -18.78 -4.80 -5.00
N THR A 587 -18.17 -5.61 -5.86
CA THR A 587 -18.74 -6.87 -6.36
C THR A 587 -17.95 -8.11 -5.98
N VAL A 588 -16.73 -7.91 -5.48
CA VAL A 588 -15.81 -8.94 -5.03
C VAL A 588 -15.27 -8.55 -3.66
N PHE A 589 -15.27 -9.47 -2.71
CA PHE A 589 -14.73 -9.27 -1.36
C PHE A 589 -13.72 -10.37 -1.07
N SER A 590 -12.48 -9.99 -0.72
CA SER A 590 -11.44 -10.98 -0.42
C SER A 590 -11.63 -11.54 0.99
N VAL A 591 -11.57 -12.86 1.10
CA VAL A 591 -11.50 -13.62 2.34
C VAL A 591 -10.27 -14.51 2.22
N SER A 592 -9.10 -13.96 2.53
CA SER A 592 -7.82 -14.52 2.15
C SER A 592 -6.81 -14.54 3.31
N GLN A 593 -5.91 -15.53 3.23
CA GLN A 593 -4.81 -15.73 4.15
C GLN A 593 -3.94 -14.49 4.33
N ASN A 594 -3.44 -14.26 5.54
CA ASN A 594 -2.44 -13.21 5.82
C ASN A 594 -1.10 -13.55 5.13
N ASP A 595 -0.24 -12.56 4.95
CA ASP A 595 1.07 -12.75 4.30
C ASP A 595 2.10 -13.40 5.24
N THR A 596 1.90 -14.68 5.54
CA THR A 596 2.74 -15.49 6.44
C THR A 596 2.56 -17.00 6.18
N PHE A 597 3.60 -17.79 6.46
CA PHE A 597 3.60 -19.25 6.33
C PHE A 597 2.98 -19.99 7.54
N ASN A 598 2.57 -19.27 8.58
CA ASN A 598 2.14 -19.82 9.86
C ASN A 598 0.69 -20.34 9.86
N TYR A 599 0.39 -21.32 9.01
CA TYR A 599 -0.93 -21.98 8.96
C TYR A 599 -1.24 -22.78 10.23
N CYS A 600 -2.52 -23.06 10.47
CA CYS A 600 -2.97 -23.73 11.69
C CYS A 600 -2.73 -25.25 11.63
N GLU A 601 -1.93 -25.76 12.56
CA GLU A 601 -1.56 -27.18 12.72
C GLU A 601 -2.49 -27.93 13.70
N CYS A 602 -3.60 -27.33 14.11
CA CYS A 602 -4.52 -27.98 15.04
C CYS A 602 -5.08 -29.30 14.45
N PRO A 603 -5.49 -30.27 15.29
CA PRO A 603 -5.92 -31.59 14.81
C PRO A 603 -7.00 -31.54 13.72
N ASN A 604 -7.93 -30.59 13.81
CA ASN A 604 -9.03 -30.43 12.85
C ASN A 604 -8.54 -29.91 11.49
N CYS A 605 -7.75 -28.82 11.46
CA CYS A 605 -7.17 -28.29 10.23
C CYS A 605 -6.26 -29.34 9.56
N THR A 606 -5.41 -30.00 10.35
CA THR A 606 -4.51 -31.06 9.88
C THR A 606 -5.27 -32.25 9.29
N ALA A 607 -6.38 -32.66 9.91
CA ALA A 607 -7.23 -33.74 9.38
C ALA A 607 -7.80 -33.39 8.00
N VAL A 608 -8.32 -32.17 7.83
CA VAL A 608 -8.84 -31.69 6.54
C VAL A 608 -7.73 -31.59 5.50
N ALA A 609 -6.57 -31.02 5.84
CA ALA A 609 -5.45 -30.91 4.92
C ALA A 609 -4.94 -32.29 4.45
N LYS A 610 -4.91 -33.29 5.35
CA LYS A 610 -4.55 -34.68 5.02
C LYS A 610 -5.58 -35.35 4.12
N GLU A 611 -6.87 -35.17 4.40
CA GLU A 611 -7.98 -35.67 3.58
C GLU A 611 -7.90 -35.12 2.15
N GLU A 612 -7.67 -33.82 2.02
CA GLU A 612 -7.60 -33.11 0.75
C GLU A 612 -6.24 -33.27 0.04
N GLY A 613 -5.20 -33.68 0.76
CA GLY A 613 -3.82 -33.74 0.27
C GLY A 613 -3.21 -32.36 -0.05
N SER A 614 -3.76 -31.30 0.53
CA SER A 614 -3.35 -29.90 0.36
C SER A 614 -3.85 -29.01 1.50
N GLN A 615 -3.07 -27.99 1.89
CA GLN A 615 -3.50 -26.93 2.81
C GLN A 615 -4.54 -25.97 2.21
N ALA A 616 -4.78 -26.01 0.89
CA ALA A 616 -5.92 -25.35 0.27
C ALA A 616 -7.27 -25.95 0.73
N GLY A 617 -7.27 -27.18 1.25
CA GLY A 617 -8.46 -27.87 1.74
C GLY A 617 -9.21 -27.11 2.83
N PRO A 618 -8.60 -26.87 4.00
CA PRO A 618 -9.19 -26.05 5.06
C PRO A 618 -9.64 -24.66 4.56
N LEU A 619 -8.81 -24.00 3.75
CA LEU A 619 -9.13 -22.69 3.18
C LEU A 619 -10.39 -22.71 2.33
N LEU A 620 -10.47 -23.63 1.37
CA LEU A 620 -11.57 -23.67 0.43
C LEU A 620 -12.88 -24.09 1.08
N ARG A 621 -12.84 -25.00 2.07
CA ARG A 621 -14.04 -25.34 2.86
C ARG A 621 -14.56 -24.14 3.62
N PHE A 622 -13.68 -23.36 4.25
CA PHE A 622 -14.04 -22.14 4.97
C PHE A 622 -14.62 -21.08 4.03
N VAL A 623 -13.93 -20.78 2.93
CA VAL A 623 -14.35 -19.77 1.95
C VAL A 623 -15.67 -20.15 1.26
N ASN A 624 -15.87 -21.44 0.93
CA ASN A 624 -17.14 -21.91 0.41
C ASN A 624 -18.29 -21.70 1.41
N ALA A 625 -18.06 -21.93 2.71
CA ALA A 625 -19.07 -21.68 3.73
C ALA A 625 -19.42 -20.19 3.86
N VAL A 626 -18.42 -19.31 3.76
CA VAL A 626 -18.65 -17.85 3.69
C VAL A 626 -19.45 -17.50 2.43
N ALA A 627 -19.06 -18.03 1.27
CA ALA A 627 -19.72 -17.76 0.00
C ALA A 627 -21.17 -18.27 -0.05
N ASP A 628 -21.45 -19.44 0.53
CA ASP A 628 -22.79 -20.01 0.67
C ASP A 628 -23.67 -19.15 1.61
N ALA A 629 -23.08 -18.54 2.66
CA ALA A 629 -23.81 -17.64 3.55
C ALA A 629 -24.11 -16.28 2.89
N ILE A 630 -23.11 -15.68 2.24
CA ILE A 630 -23.24 -14.37 1.57
C ILE A 630 -24.16 -14.46 0.36
N GLY A 631 -24.10 -15.54 -0.43
CA GLY A 631 -24.91 -15.70 -1.64
C GLY A 631 -26.42 -15.75 -1.37
N LYS A 632 -26.85 -16.06 -0.14
CA LYS A 632 -28.27 -16.01 0.28
C LYS A 632 -28.81 -14.59 0.32
N ASP A 633 -28.00 -13.66 0.82
CA ASP A 633 -28.39 -12.26 1.03
C ASP A 633 -27.97 -11.38 -0.17
N TYR A 634 -26.88 -11.75 -0.84
CA TYR A 634 -26.22 -10.97 -1.89
C TYR A 634 -25.80 -11.85 -3.09
N PRO A 635 -26.74 -12.25 -3.96
CA PRO A 635 -26.48 -13.23 -5.04
C PRO A 635 -25.52 -12.74 -6.14
N ASN A 636 -25.23 -11.44 -6.19
CA ASN A 636 -24.32 -10.84 -7.18
C ASN A 636 -22.89 -10.63 -6.66
N ILE A 637 -22.61 -11.02 -5.40
CA ILE A 637 -21.30 -10.87 -4.78
C ILE A 637 -20.47 -12.14 -4.94
N ALA A 638 -19.20 -11.97 -5.30
CA ALA A 638 -18.22 -13.02 -5.28
C ALA A 638 -17.28 -12.90 -4.07
N ILE A 639 -16.86 -14.04 -3.54
CA ILE A 639 -15.80 -14.13 -2.54
C ILE A 639 -14.51 -14.53 -3.24
N GLU A 640 -13.47 -13.72 -3.09
CA GLU A 640 -12.14 -14.03 -3.60
C GLU A 640 -11.28 -14.62 -2.48
N THR A 641 -10.39 -15.54 -2.82
CA THR A 641 -9.37 -16.03 -1.90
C THR A 641 -8.09 -16.42 -2.64
N LEU A 642 -6.96 -16.31 -1.95
CA LEU A 642 -5.64 -16.62 -2.49
C LEU A 642 -5.38 -18.13 -2.51
N ALA A 643 -4.82 -18.62 -3.61
CA ALA A 643 -4.02 -19.84 -3.66
C ALA A 643 -2.55 -19.41 -3.72
N TYR A 644 -1.96 -19.19 -2.54
CA TYR A 644 -0.69 -18.50 -2.35
C TYR A 644 0.21 -19.32 -1.43
N THR A 645 1.48 -19.44 -1.80
CA THR A 645 2.52 -20.18 -1.06
C THR A 645 2.07 -21.57 -0.60
N TYR A 646 1.73 -21.76 0.68
CA TYR A 646 1.35 -23.05 1.24
C TYR A 646 -0.03 -23.56 0.76
N THR A 647 -0.91 -22.69 0.23
CA THR A 647 -2.23 -23.06 -0.32
C THR A 647 -2.26 -23.14 -1.84
N ARG A 648 -1.11 -23.04 -2.51
CA ARG A 648 -1.02 -23.01 -3.99
C ARG A 648 -1.57 -24.28 -4.65
N LYS A 649 -1.32 -25.45 -4.04
CA LYS A 649 -1.75 -26.74 -4.57
C LYS A 649 -3.27 -26.94 -4.44
N PRO A 650 -4.00 -27.28 -5.52
CA PRO A 650 -5.44 -27.51 -5.44
C PRO A 650 -5.80 -28.71 -4.54
N PRO A 651 -6.91 -28.65 -3.79
CA PRO A 651 -7.41 -29.77 -3.00
C PRO A 651 -8.01 -30.86 -3.89
N LYS A 652 -8.02 -32.12 -3.41
CA LYS A 652 -8.47 -33.28 -4.19
C LYS A 652 -9.99 -33.42 -4.28
N ILE A 653 -10.71 -33.03 -3.23
CA ILE A 653 -12.13 -33.35 -3.04
C ILE A 653 -12.97 -32.06 -3.15
N THR A 654 -12.64 -31.04 -2.35
CA THR A 654 -13.43 -29.81 -2.30
C THR A 654 -13.26 -29.00 -3.60
N LYS A 655 -14.38 -28.50 -4.15
CA LYS A 655 -14.40 -27.59 -5.31
C LYS A 655 -14.93 -26.21 -4.92
N PRO A 656 -14.44 -25.11 -5.54
CA PRO A 656 -14.97 -23.77 -5.32
C PRO A 656 -16.46 -23.67 -5.67
N ARG A 657 -17.21 -22.83 -4.94
CA ARG A 657 -18.59 -22.45 -5.32
C ARG A 657 -18.60 -21.56 -6.58
N PRO A 658 -19.74 -21.45 -7.29
CA PRO A 658 -19.84 -20.58 -8.47
C PRO A 658 -19.55 -19.09 -8.22
N ASN A 659 -19.75 -18.62 -6.98
CA ASN A 659 -19.42 -17.27 -6.54
C ASN A 659 -18.09 -17.19 -5.77
N VAL A 660 -17.21 -18.20 -5.87
CA VAL A 660 -15.85 -18.15 -5.35
C VAL A 660 -14.85 -17.93 -6.49
N ILE A 661 -13.96 -16.97 -6.30
CA ILE A 661 -12.82 -16.68 -7.17
C ILE A 661 -11.57 -17.19 -6.47
N ILE A 662 -10.81 -18.04 -7.14
CA ILE A 662 -9.48 -18.45 -6.66
C ILE A 662 -8.46 -17.57 -7.35
N CYS A 663 -7.61 -16.87 -6.60
CA CYS A 663 -6.53 -16.07 -7.15
C CYS A 663 -5.20 -16.79 -6.92
N LEU A 664 -4.64 -17.39 -7.97
CA LEU A 664 -3.39 -18.16 -7.90
C LEU A 664 -2.18 -17.23 -8.13
N CYS A 665 -1.20 -17.29 -7.22
CA CYS A 665 -0.03 -16.40 -7.27
C CYS A 665 1.21 -17.10 -7.86
N SER A 666 1.96 -16.41 -8.73
CA SER A 666 3.16 -16.93 -9.41
C SER A 666 4.49 -16.59 -8.70
N ILE A 667 4.45 -16.14 -7.44
CA ILE A 667 5.56 -15.47 -6.73
C ILE A 667 6.91 -16.23 -6.77
N GLU A 668 6.88 -17.57 -6.76
CA GLU A 668 8.09 -18.41 -6.75
C GLU A 668 8.64 -18.74 -8.15
N CYS A 669 7.99 -18.27 -9.22
CA CYS A 669 8.33 -18.63 -10.60
C CYS A 669 9.58 -17.89 -11.12
N CYS A 670 10.07 -18.36 -12.26
CA CYS A 670 11.04 -17.63 -13.07
C CYS A 670 10.33 -16.55 -13.90
N PHE A 671 10.87 -15.32 -13.91
CA PHE A 671 10.28 -14.18 -14.62
C PHE A 671 11.01 -13.78 -15.92
N ILE A 672 12.05 -14.52 -16.33
CA ILE A 672 12.74 -14.28 -17.61
C ILE A 672 12.51 -15.37 -18.66
N HIS A 673 11.94 -16.51 -18.27
CA HIS A 673 11.54 -17.57 -19.18
C HIS A 673 10.01 -17.78 -19.15
N PRO A 674 9.37 -18.13 -20.27
CA PRO A 674 7.94 -18.38 -20.29
C PRO A 674 7.52 -19.51 -19.34
N LEU A 675 6.46 -19.28 -18.56
CA LEU A 675 5.95 -20.22 -17.56
C LEU A 675 5.62 -21.59 -18.15
N ALA A 676 5.10 -21.62 -19.37
CA ALA A 676 4.62 -22.83 -20.03
C ALA A 676 5.74 -23.80 -20.48
N THR A 677 6.98 -23.33 -20.59
CA THR A 677 8.07 -24.08 -21.24
C THR A 677 9.29 -24.29 -20.35
N ASP A 678 9.46 -23.51 -19.29
CA ASP A 678 10.59 -23.63 -18.37
C ASP A 678 10.32 -24.74 -17.32
N PRO A 679 11.15 -25.80 -17.25
CA PRO A 679 11.04 -26.83 -16.22
C PRO A 679 11.11 -26.31 -14.78
N TYR A 680 11.74 -25.16 -14.53
CA TYR A 680 11.77 -24.51 -13.22
C TYR A 680 10.35 -24.22 -12.70
N ASN A 681 9.42 -23.92 -13.62
CA ASN A 681 8.03 -23.57 -13.31
C ASN A 681 7.10 -24.80 -13.26
N ALA A 682 7.63 -26.03 -13.29
CA ALA A 682 6.83 -27.25 -13.39
C ALA A 682 5.76 -27.39 -12.29
N SER A 683 6.10 -27.06 -11.04
CA SER A 683 5.15 -27.14 -9.92
C SER A 683 3.97 -26.16 -10.09
N PHE A 684 4.24 -24.92 -10.52
CA PHE A 684 3.20 -23.94 -10.81
C PHE A 684 2.33 -24.35 -12.01
N MET A 685 2.94 -24.93 -13.05
CA MET A 685 2.20 -25.47 -14.20
C MET A 685 1.23 -26.59 -13.81
N GLU A 686 1.61 -27.44 -12.86
CA GLU A 686 0.73 -28.46 -12.31
C GLU A 686 -0.42 -27.84 -11.50
N ASP A 687 -0.12 -26.84 -10.67
CA ASP A 687 -1.10 -26.14 -9.83
C ASP A 687 -2.18 -25.45 -10.68
N ILE A 688 -1.80 -24.66 -11.69
CA ILE A 688 -2.76 -23.96 -12.55
C ILE A 688 -3.63 -24.93 -13.36
N LYS A 689 -3.04 -26.02 -13.89
CA LYS A 689 -3.79 -27.07 -14.59
C LYS A 689 -4.74 -27.81 -13.64
N GLY A 690 -4.35 -27.99 -12.39
CA GLY A 690 -5.19 -28.61 -11.36
C GLY A 690 -6.37 -27.71 -10.99
N TRP A 691 -6.12 -26.43 -10.71
CA TRP A 691 -7.18 -25.45 -10.42
C TRP A 691 -8.15 -25.28 -11.59
N SER A 692 -7.64 -25.21 -12.82
CA SER A 692 -8.44 -25.11 -14.05
C SER A 692 -9.49 -26.22 -14.20
N LYS A 693 -9.21 -27.42 -13.66
CA LYS A 693 -10.16 -28.56 -13.71
C LYS A 693 -11.31 -28.45 -12.72
N ILE A 694 -11.19 -27.63 -11.68
CA ILE A 694 -12.15 -27.57 -10.56
C ILE A 694 -12.74 -26.18 -10.33
N CYS A 695 -12.17 -25.12 -10.91
CA CYS A 695 -12.57 -23.72 -10.71
C CYS A 695 -12.95 -23.04 -12.04
N ASP A 696 -14.17 -22.54 -12.13
CA ASP A 696 -14.66 -21.82 -13.33
C ASP A 696 -14.27 -20.33 -13.36
N ARG A 697 -13.83 -19.79 -12.23
CA ARG A 697 -13.46 -18.37 -12.03
C ARG A 697 -12.07 -18.24 -11.42
N LEU A 698 -11.06 -18.75 -12.12
CA LEU A 698 -9.66 -18.63 -11.73
C LEU A 698 -9.11 -17.24 -12.11
N TRP A 699 -8.53 -16.54 -11.16
CA TRP A 699 -7.74 -15.33 -11.36
C TRP A 699 -6.26 -15.63 -11.12
N ILE A 700 -5.39 -14.78 -11.67
CA ILE A 700 -3.94 -14.84 -11.48
C ILE A 700 -3.46 -13.55 -10.83
N TRP A 701 -2.58 -13.71 -9.86
CA TRP A 701 -1.71 -12.67 -9.34
C TRP A 701 -0.29 -12.95 -9.86
N ASP A 702 0.11 -12.21 -10.89
CA ASP A 702 1.45 -12.30 -11.51
C ASP A 702 2.31 -11.11 -11.08
N TYR A 703 3.64 -11.24 -11.24
CA TYR A 703 4.59 -10.24 -10.76
C TYR A 703 5.50 -9.77 -11.90
N VAL A 704 5.66 -8.44 -12.00
CA VAL A 704 6.50 -7.83 -13.04
C VAL A 704 7.55 -6.85 -12.47
N ILE A 705 7.94 -7.06 -11.22
CA ILE A 705 8.86 -6.23 -10.45
C ILE A 705 9.91 -7.10 -9.71
N ASN A 706 11.09 -6.51 -9.48
CA ASN A 706 12.01 -6.93 -8.42
C ASN A 706 11.86 -6.01 -7.19
N TYR A 707 11.28 -6.49 -6.10
CA TYR A 707 10.97 -5.70 -4.91
C TYR A 707 12.21 -5.24 -4.14
N ALA A 708 13.27 -6.05 -4.13
CA ALA A 708 14.54 -5.68 -3.50
C ALA A 708 15.30 -4.60 -4.29
N HIS A 709 15.05 -4.51 -5.61
CA HIS A 709 15.81 -3.70 -6.55
C HIS A 709 14.91 -3.09 -7.64
N SER A 710 13.89 -2.30 -7.27
CA SER A 710 12.79 -1.91 -8.17
C SER A 710 13.19 -1.01 -9.36
N ILE A 711 14.38 -0.41 -9.30
CA ILE A 711 14.95 0.43 -10.35
C ILE A 711 15.91 -0.36 -11.26
N CYS A 712 16.39 -1.52 -10.84
CA CYS A 712 17.39 -2.30 -11.57
C CYS A 712 16.81 -2.94 -12.85
N PRO A 713 17.63 -3.31 -13.86
CA PRO A 713 17.13 -4.01 -15.04
C PRO A 713 16.37 -5.28 -14.65
N PHE A 714 15.18 -5.46 -15.19
CA PHE A 714 14.35 -6.65 -14.98
C PHE A 714 13.78 -7.12 -16.33
N PRO A 715 14.50 -8.01 -17.04
CA PRO A 715 14.26 -8.29 -18.46
C PRO A 715 13.12 -9.30 -18.67
N ASN A 716 11.91 -8.92 -18.30
CA ASN A 716 10.70 -9.74 -18.37
C ASN A 716 9.68 -9.26 -19.42
N LEU A 717 10.05 -8.37 -20.35
CA LEU A 717 9.09 -7.82 -21.32
C LEU A 717 8.56 -8.88 -22.30
N TYR A 718 9.43 -9.77 -22.76
CA TYR A 718 9.08 -10.78 -23.77
C TYR A 718 8.32 -11.98 -23.20
N VAL A 719 8.32 -12.19 -21.88
CA VAL A 719 7.55 -13.30 -21.26
C VAL A 719 6.08 -12.96 -21.02
N LEU A 720 5.72 -11.67 -20.97
CA LEU A 720 4.33 -11.23 -20.68
C LEU A 720 3.31 -11.87 -21.63
N LYS A 721 3.57 -11.80 -22.95
CA LYS A 721 2.68 -12.39 -23.96
C LYS A 721 2.50 -13.91 -23.79
N PRO A 722 3.56 -14.75 -23.80
CA PRO A 722 3.37 -16.18 -23.64
C PRO A 722 2.80 -16.56 -22.26
N ASN A 723 3.09 -15.82 -21.19
CA ASN A 723 2.50 -16.06 -19.86
C ASN A 723 0.99 -15.78 -19.86
N ILE A 724 0.56 -14.62 -20.36
CA ILE A 724 -0.87 -14.27 -20.48
C ILE A 724 -1.62 -15.29 -21.35
N GLN A 725 -1.03 -15.71 -22.47
CA GLN A 725 -1.61 -16.76 -23.33
C GLN A 725 -1.72 -18.10 -22.60
N PHE A 726 -0.70 -18.48 -21.83
CA PHE A 726 -0.70 -19.68 -21.00
C PHE A 726 -1.80 -19.63 -19.94
N PHE A 727 -1.96 -18.51 -19.23
CA PHE A 727 -3.03 -18.32 -18.26
C PHE A 727 -4.42 -18.51 -18.90
N LEU A 728 -4.66 -17.86 -20.04
CA LEU A 728 -5.92 -17.98 -20.78
C LEU A 728 -6.19 -19.41 -21.27
N ALA A 729 -5.16 -20.11 -21.76
CA ALA A 729 -5.26 -21.50 -22.19
C ALA A 729 -5.64 -22.44 -21.02
N ASN A 730 -5.37 -22.03 -19.78
CA ASN A 730 -5.77 -22.74 -18.56
C ASN A 730 -7.03 -22.15 -17.89
N GLY A 731 -7.86 -21.44 -18.65
CA GLY A 731 -9.21 -21.05 -18.19
C GLY A 731 -9.26 -19.82 -17.27
N VAL A 732 -8.14 -19.11 -17.08
CA VAL A 732 -8.06 -17.89 -16.28
C VAL A 732 -9.02 -16.81 -16.82
N LYS A 733 -9.73 -16.15 -15.91
CA LYS A 733 -10.72 -15.10 -16.19
C LYS A 733 -10.28 -13.72 -15.73
N GLY A 734 -9.30 -13.62 -14.84
CA GLY A 734 -8.78 -12.35 -14.34
C GLY A 734 -7.29 -12.39 -14.17
N ILE A 735 -6.60 -11.31 -14.52
CA ILE A 735 -5.14 -11.19 -14.31
C ILE A 735 -4.87 -9.85 -13.64
N TYR A 736 -4.08 -9.92 -12.57
CA TYR A 736 -3.44 -8.80 -11.91
C TYR A 736 -1.94 -8.91 -12.10
N GLU A 737 -1.35 -7.95 -12.82
CA GLU A 737 0.11 -7.83 -12.98
C GLU A 737 0.64 -6.87 -11.91
N GLU A 738 1.09 -7.43 -10.79
CA GLU A 738 1.66 -6.65 -9.70
C GLU A 738 3.02 -6.07 -10.10
N SER A 739 3.21 -4.79 -9.81
CA SER A 739 4.33 -4.00 -10.31
C SER A 739 4.79 -2.98 -9.27
N CYS A 740 5.64 -2.02 -9.64
CA CYS A 740 6.11 -1.01 -8.69
C CYS A 740 5.00 -0.03 -8.30
N TYR A 741 4.26 -0.34 -7.25
CA TYR A 741 3.09 0.42 -6.83
C TYR A 741 3.41 1.64 -5.94
N PHE A 742 4.62 1.65 -5.37
CA PHE A 742 5.03 2.56 -4.30
C PHE A 742 5.88 3.75 -4.78
N THR A 743 6.34 3.76 -6.04
CA THR A 743 7.13 4.88 -6.57
C THR A 743 7.07 4.99 -8.10
N ARG A 744 7.41 6.17 -8.62
CA ARG A 744 7.64 6.41 -10.06
C ARG A 744 9.11 6.11 -10.40
N GLY A 745 9.42 5.98 -11.68
CA GLY A 745 10.80 5.82 -12.17
C GLY A 745 11.38 4.42 -11.90
N SER A 746 10.53 3.45 -11.57
CA SER A 746 10.91 2.03 -11.63
C SER A 746 11.20 1.62 -13.08
N GLU A 747 11.98 0.56 -13.24
CA GLU A 747 12.56 0.20 -14.53
C GLU A 747 11.49 0.03 -15.61
N LEU A 748 11.60 0.79 -16.71
CA LEU A 748 10.75 0.73 -17.91
C LEU A 748 9.24 0.70 -17.65
N GLN A 749 8.77 1.29 -16.54
CA GLN A 749 7.38 1.17 -16.10
C GLN A 749 6.36 1.58 -17.17
N GLU A 750 6.66 2.61 -17.97
CA GLU A 750 5.76 3.12 -19.00
C GLU A 750 5.60 2.12 -20.15
N LEU A 751 6.72 1.59 -20.65
CA LEU A 751 6.75 0.61 -21.72
C LEU A 751 6.10 -0.70 -21.27
N ARG A 752 6.44 -1.17 -20.05
CA ARG A 752 5.89 -2.42 -19.53
C ARG A 752 4.39 -2.33 -19.33
N ASN A 753 3.90 -1.22 -18.75
CA ASN A 753 2.46 -0.98 -18.63
C ASN A 753 1.77 -0.97 -19.99
N TYR A 754 2.39 -0.37 -21.02
CA TYR A 754 1.84 -0.40 -22.38
C TYR A 754 1.70 -1.83 -22.92
N ILE A 755 2.75 -2.66 -22.80
CA ILE A 755 2.71 -4.06 -23.24
C ILE A 755 1.65 -4.86 -22.46
N ILE A 756 1.60 -4.71 -21.13
CA ILE A 756 0.60 -5.35 -20.26
C ILE A 756 -0.81 -4.98 -20.72
N ALA A 757 -1.13 -3.69 -20.83
CA ALA A 757 -2.47 -3.25 -21.17
C ALA A 757 -2.90 -3.72 -22.57
N LYS A 758 -1.99 -3.68 -23.56
CA LYS A 758 -2.25 -4.18 -24.91
C LYS A 758 -2.52 -5.68 -24.92
N THR A 759 -1.74 -6.45 -24.18
CA THR A 759 -1.80 -7.93 -24.17
C THR A 759 -2.98 -8.45 -23.34
N LEU A 760 -3.30 -7.82 -22.21
CA LEU A 760 -4.50 -8.15 -21.42
C LEU A 760 -5.79 -7.84 -22.20
N TRP A 761 -5.78 -6.81 -23.07
CA TRP A 761 -6.90 -6.53 -23.96
C TRP A 761 -6.96 -7.49 -25.15
N ASP A 762 -5.84 -7.68 -25.84
CA ASP A 762 -5.68 -8.55 -27.02
C ASP A 762 -4.46 -9.47 -26.83
N PRO A 763 -4.66 -10.73 -26.41
CA PRO A 763 -3.57 -11.68 -26.14
C PRO A 763 -2.75 -12.03 -27.39
N SER A 764 -3.19 -11.64 -28.58
CA SER A 764 -2.45 -11.85 -29.82
C SER A 764 -1.49 -10.70 -30.16
N TYR A 765 -1.55 -9.57 -29.42
CA TYR A 765 -0.78 -8.37 -29.71
C TYR A 765 0.73 -8.67 -29.83
N ASP A 766 1.39 -8.04 -30.80
CA ASP A 766 2.79 -8.31 -31.09
C ASP A 766 3.71 -7.49 -30.16
N THR A 767 4.54 -8.18 -29.37
CA THR A 767 5.42 -7.53 -28.38
C THR A 767 6.43 -6.63 -29.07
N ASP A 768 7.03 -7.07 -30.17
CA ASP A 768 8.01 -6.26 -30.91
C ASP A 768 7.36 -5.01 -31.51
N LYS A 769 6.13 -5.13 -32.03
CA LYS A 769 5.35 -3.98 -32.48
C LYS A 769 5.11 -3.01 -31.33
N ALA A 770 4.67 -3.49 -30.17
CA ALA A 770 4.42 -2.66 -29.00
C ALA A 770 5.68 -1.89 -28.57
N ILE A 771 6.82 -2.57 -28.53
CA ILE A 771 8.12 -1.96 -28.24
C ILE A 771 8.47 -0.89 -29.29
N ARG A 772 8.37 -1.21 -30.58
CA ARG A 772 8.69 -0.25 -31.65
C ARG A 772 7.82 0.99 -31.60
N GLU A 773 6.49 0.83 -31.60
CA GLU A 773 5.57 1.98 -31.63
C GLU A 773 5.67 2.84 -30.37
N PHE A 774 5.91 2.22 -29.21
CA PHE A 774 6.17 2.94 -27.96
C PHE A 774 7.48 3.71 -28.06
N CYS A 775 8.59 3.06 -28.44
CA CYS A 775 9.89 3.70 -28.50
C CYS A 775 9.91 4.87 -29.50
N ASP A 776 9.28 4.70 -30.67
CA ASP A 776 9.19 5.73 -31.70
C ASP A 776 8.43 6.96 -31.19
N ALA A 777 7.31 6.76 -30.49
CA ALA A 777 6.53 7.87 -29.94
C ALA A 777 7.19 8.53 -28.71
N TYR A 778 7.68 7.71 -27.78
CA TYR A 778 8.10 8.14 -26.45
C TYR A 778 9.53 8.71 -26.45
N TYR A 779 10.47 8.06 -27.16
CA TYR A 779 11.88 8.45 -27.23
C TYR A 779 12.28 9.14 -28.54
N GLY A 780 11.46 9.07 -29.60
CA GLY A 780 11.71 9.78 -30.86
C GLY A 780 13.02 9.34 -31.52
N ALA A 781 13.94 10.28 -31.76
CA ALA A 781 15.21 10.02 -32.43
C ALA A 781 16.10 9.00 -31.69
N ALA A 782 15.89 8.78 -30.40
CA ALA A 782 16.59 7.78 -29.59
C ALA A 782 15.95 6.36 -29.65
N SER A 783 14.86 6.18 -30.41
CA SER A 783 14.11 4.90 -30.46
C SER A 783 15.00 3.70 -30.78
N ALA A 784 15.86 3.80 -31.80
CA ALA A 784 16.73 2.71 -32.22
C ALA A 784 17.71 2.27 -31.12
N GLN A 785 18.26 3.24 -30.38
CA GLN A 785 19.19 3.02 -29.27
C GLN A 785 18.47 2.30 -28.13
N ILE A 786 17.31 2.80 -27.71
CA ILE A 786 16.53 2.15 -26.64
C ILE A 786 16.17 0.72 -27.02
N GLN A 787 15.73 0.46 -28.26
CA GLN A 787 15.47 -0.90 -28.72
C GLN A 787 16.70 -1.81 -28.70
N ARG A 788 17.91 -1.29 -28.99
CA ARG A 788 19.16 -2.06 -28.84
C ARG A 788 19.47 -2.37 -27.37
N TYR A 789 19.22 -1.43 -26.46
CA TYR A 789 19.36 -1.66 -25.02
C TYR A 789 18.40 -2.76 -24.54
N LEU A 790 17.13 -2.71 -24.95
CA LEU A 790 16.15 -3.74 -24.60
C LEU A 790 16.57 -5.14 -25.08
N ARG A 791 17.09 -5.25 -26.31
CA ARG A 791 17.65 -6.52 -26.81
C ARG A 791 18.85 -6.98 -25.99
N LEU A 792 19.81 -6.08 -25.74
CA LEU A 792 21.00 -6.39 -24.94
C LEU A 792 20.64 -7.02 -23.59
N ILE A 793 19.71 -6.40 -22.83
CA ILE A 793 19.41 -6.88 -21.48
C ILE A 793 18.66 -8.22 -21.46
N HIS A 794 17.82 -8.50 -22.46
CA HIS A 794 17.10 -9.76 -22.53
C HIS A 794 17.98 -10.88 -23.08
N GLU A 795 18.75 -10.62 -24.15
CA GLU A 795 19.62 -11.63 -24.77
C GLU A 795 20.76 -12.07 -23.84
N GLU A 796 21.41 -11.13 -23.12
CA GLU A 796 22.52 -11.49 -22.23
C GLU A 796 22.04 -12.25 -20.99
N THR A 797 20.87 -11.92 -20.44
CA THR A 797 20.32 -12.62 -19.26
C THR A 797 19.79 -14.02 -19.59
N GLN A 798 19.28 -14.22 -20.81
CA GLN A 798 18.78 -15.52 -21.30
C GLN A 798 19.87 -16.38 -21.96
N ARG A 799 21.13 -15.90 -22.02
CA ARG A 799 22.24 -16.62 -22.64
C ARG A 799 22.52 -17.97 -21.95
N ASP A 800 22.35 -18.01 -20.64
CA ASP A 800 22.38 -19.24 -19.85
C ASP A 800 20.93 -19.73 -19.63
N PRO A 801 20.50 -20.84 -20.25
CA PRO A 801 19.13 -21.33 -20.11
C PRO A 801 18.80 -21.81 -18.69
N ASN A 802 19.79 -22.02 -17.82
CA ASN A 802 19.58 -22.40 -16.42
C ASN A 802 19.56 -21.17 -15.47
N LYS A 803 19.67 -19.96 -16.01
CA LYS A 803 19.55 -18.73 -15.22
C LYS A 803 18.08 -18.49 -14.91
N HIS A 804 17.75 -18.36 -13.62
CA HIS A 804 16.41 -17.98 -13.18
C HIS A 804 16.48 -16.71 -12.34
N ILE A 805 15.57 -15.77 -12.60
CA ILE A 805 15.45 -14.52 -11.87
C ILE A 805 14.05 -14.47 -11.25
N MET A 806 14.03 -14.27 -9.94
CA MET A 806 12.85 -14.09 -9.11
C MET A 806 12.75 -12.63 -8.66
N ILE A 807 11.62 -12.29 -8.04
CA ILE A 807 11.28 -10.91 -7.64
C ILE A 807 12.13 -10.32 -6.49
N TYR A 808 13.10 -11.06 -5.95
CA TYR A 808 14.08 -10.57 -4.96
C TYR A 808 15.53 -10.88 -5.37
N THR A 809 15.78 -11.34 -6.60
CA THR A 809 17.12 -11.72 -7.07
C THR A 809 18.05 -10.50 -7.12
N HIS A 810 19.28 -10.65 -6.64
CA HIS A 810 20.24 -9.55 -6.62
C HIS A 810 20.85 -9.34 -8.03
N PRO A 811 21.08 -8.10 -8.50
CA PRO A 811 21.57 -7.86 -9.86
C PRO A 811 22.92 -8.50 -10.18
N ARG A 812 23.78 -8.72 -9.19
CA ARG A 812 25.04 -9.49 -9.33
C ARG A 812 24.87 -10.86 -10.01
N ASP A 813 23.68 -11.44 -9.91
CA ASP A 813 23.41 -12.77 -10.44
C ASP A 813 23.19 -12.76 -11.95
N TYR A 814 22.88 -11.60 -12.56
CA TYR A 814 22.48 -11.52 -13.96
C TYR A 814 22.91 -10.24 -14.72
N VAL A 815 23.45 -9.23 -14.04
CA VAL A 815 23.99 -8.01 -14.66
C VAL A 815 25.53 -8.07 -14.62
N THR A 816 26.17 -8.03 -15.78
CA THR A 816 27.63 -8.11 -15.90
C THR A 816 28.28 -6.74 -16.17
N PRO A 817 29.57 -6.54 -15.84
CA PRO A 817 30.31 -5.34 -16.21
C PRO A 817 30.29 -5.05 -17.72
N GLU A 818 30.39 -6.09 -18.56
CA GLU A 818 30.36 -5.96 -20.03
C GLU A 818 28.99 -5.46 -20.52
N MET A 819 27.91 -5.97 -19.92
CA MET A 819 26.55 -5.52 -20.20
C MET A 819 26.36 -4.05 -19.82
N ILE A 820 26.87 -3.62 -18.66
CA ILE A 820 26.86 -2.22 -18.23
C ILE A 820 27.64 -1.33 -19.21
N ALA A 821 28.86 -1.74 -19.59
CA ALA A 821 29.70 -0.97 -20.51
C ALA A 821 29.01 -0.75 -21.87
N ARG A 822 28.40 -1.81 -22.44
CA ARG A 822 27.65 -1.72 -23.70
C ARG A 822 26.38 -0.87 -23.54
N ALA A 823 25.65 -1.02 -22.43
CA ALA A 823 24.47 -0.22 -22.17
C ALA A 823 24.81 1.28 -22.06
N ARG A 824 25.92 1.64 -21.41
CA ARG A 824 26.40 3.03 -21.32
C ARG A 824 26.62 3.65 -22.70
N GLN A 825 27.32 2.96 -23.59
CA GLN A 825 27.53 3.41 -24.97
C GLN A 825 26.21 3.66 -25.70
N ILE A 826 25.26 2.72 -25.56
CA ILE A 826 23.93 2.86 -26.18
C ILE A 826 23.18 4.10 -25.65
N PHE A 827 23.22 4.33 -24.34
CA PHE A 827 22.56 5.50 -23.75
C PHE A 827 23.28 6.81 -24.08
N ASP A 828 24.60 6.82 -24.25
CA ASP A 828 25.35 8.01 -24.67
C ASP A 828 24.93 8.43 -26.08
N GLU A 829 24.78 7.48 -26.99
CA GLU A 829 24.21 7.71 -28.31
C GLU A 829 22.74 8.17 -28.25
N ALA A 830 21.95 7.61 -27.33
CA ALA A 830 20.54 7.95 -27.18
C ALA A 830 20.37 9.39 -26.72
N GLU A 831 21.10 9.82 -25.69
CA GLU A 831 21.06 11.19 -25.18
C GLU A 831 21.56 12.19 -26.23
N ALA A 832 22.63 11.85 -26.96
CA ALA A 832 23.12 12.68 -28.05
C ALA A 832 22.07 12.88 -29.16
N ALA A 833 21.23 11.88 -29.45
CA ALA A 833 20.19 11.96 -30.46
C ALA A 833 19.01 12.87 -30.09
N VAL A 834 18.79 13.15 -28.79
CA VAL A 834 17.66 13.96 -28.29
C VAL A 834 18.09 15.14 -27.41
N ARG A 835 19.37 15.52 -27.44
CA ARG A 835 19.96 16.59 -26.60
C ARG A 835 19.19 17.92 -26.61
N ASP A 836 18.54 18.25 -27.73
CA ASP A 836 17.84 19.52 -27.93
C ASP A 836 16.32 19.39 -27.67
N ASP A 837 15.84 18.21 -27.25
CA ASP A 837 14.45 17.93 -26.83
C ASP A 837 14.46 17.56 -25.34
N ALA A 838 14.26 18.54 -24.46
CA ALA A 838 14.37 18.37 -23.01
C ALA A 838 13.45 17.27 -22.45
N VAL A 839 12.25 17.08 -23.02
CA VAL A 839 11.31 16.05 -22.58
C VAL A 839 11.84 14.67 -22.93
N ARG A 840 12.29 14.47 -24.17
CA ARG A 840 12.85 13.19 -24.60
C ARG A 840 14.20 12.89 -23.96
N LEU A 841 15.04 13.90 -23.76
CA LEU A 841 16.30 13.76 -23.04
C LEU A 841 16.06 13.25 -21.61
N HIS A 842 15.12 13.86 -20.88
CA HIS A 842 14.75 13.38 -19.54
C HIS A 842 14.25 11.93 -19.57
N ARG A 843 13.39 11.57 -20.52
CA ARG A 843 12.91 10.18 -20.68
C ARG A 843 14.04 9.18 -20.94
N VAL A 844 15.01 9.52 -21.79
CA VAL A 844 16.18 8.68 -22.03
C VAL A 844 17.04 8.55 -20.77
N GLN A 845 17.22 9.64 -20.02
CA GLN A 845 17.94 9.66 -18.74
C GLN A 845 17.26 8.79 -17.68
N VAL A 846 15.93 8.82 -17.58
CA VAL A 846 15.16 7.93 -16.71
C VAL A 846 15.36 6.47 -17.12
N ALA A 847 15.33 6.15 -18.42
CA ALA A 847 15.61 4.80 -18.91
C ALA A 847 17.06 4.34 -18.64
N ARG A 848 18.02 5.26 -18.41
CA ARG A 848 19.40 4.97 -18.01
C ARG A 848 19.54 4.68 -16.51
N LEU A 849 18.64 5.17 -15.65
CA LEU A 849 18.71 4.98 -14.19
C LEU A 849 18.96 3.52 -13.75
N PRO A 850 18.34 2.49 -14.37
CA PRO A 850 18.60 1.10 -14.02
C PRO A 850 20.07 0.69 -14.12
N ILE A 851 20.79 1.21 -15.12
CA ILE A 851 22.20 0.90 -15.33
C ILE A 851 23.09 1.63 -14.33
N ILE A 852 22.78 2.90 -14.03
CA ILE A 852 23.47 3.66 -12.98
C ILE A 852 23.27 2.98 -11.62
N TYR A 853 22.03 2.58 -11.30
CA TYR A 853 21.69 1.86 -10.09
C TYR A 853 22.43 0.53 -9.99
N ALA A 854 22.40 -0.28 -11.05
CA ALA A 854 23.11 -1.56 -11.08
C ALA A 854 24.63 -1.36 -10.88
N GLU A 855 25.23 -0.37 -11.53
CA GLU A 855 26.65 -0.05 -11.39
C GLU A 855 27.00 0.32 -9.93
N ILE A 856 26.18 1.16 -9.28
CA ILE A 856 26.33 1.51 -7.86
C ILE A 856 26.20 0.27 -6.95
N VAL A 857 25.18 -0.56 -7.16
CA VAL A 857 24.92 -1.75 -6.33
C VAL A 857 26.04 -2.79 -6.50
N LEU A 858 26.49 -3.04 -7.74
CA LEU A 858 27.57 -3.97 -8.01
C LEU A 858 28.90 -3.48 -7.45
N ALA A 859 29.20 -2.17 -7.56
CA ALA A 859 30.38 -1.58 -6.99
C ALA A 859 30.42 -1.74 -5.45
N GLN A 860 29.28 -1.63 -4.76
CA GLN A 860 29.21 -1.90 -3.32
C GLN A 860 29.52 -3.36 -2.96
N SER A 861 29.21 -4.29 -3.85
CA SER A 861 29.50 -5.72 -3.70
C SER A 861 30.87 -6.15 -4.23
N GLY A 862 31.69 -5.20 -4.69
CA GLY A 862 32.94 -5.45 -5.40
C GLY A 862 34.01 -6.16 -4.57
N LYS A 863 35.01 -6.69 -5.29
CA LYS A 863 36.19 -7.37 -4.73
C LYS A 863 37.00 -6.43 -3.84
N TRP A 864 37.51 -7.00 -2.75
CA TRP A 864 38.42 -6.31 -1.83
C TRP A 864 39.83 -6.88 -1.97
N MET A 865 40.81 -6.00 -2.10
CA MET A 865 42.22 -6.36 -2.19
C MET A 865 42.92 -6.00 -0.89
N GLU A 866 43.75 -6.91 -0.39
CA GLU A 866 44.56 -6.65 0.80
C GLU A 866 45.77 -5.78 0.38
N LYS A 867 45.87 -4.56 0.92
CA LYS A 867 46.95 -3.61 0.66
C LYS A 867 47.32 -2.90 1.96
N ASP A 868 48.59 -2.93 2.33
CA ASP A 868 49.14 -2.23 3.50
C ASP A 868 48.35 -2.43 4.81
N GLY A 869 47.93 -3.68 5.09
CA GLY A 869 47.17 -4.02 6.30
C GLY A 869 45.71 -3.54 6.29
N LYS A 870 45.19 -3.15 5.13
CA LYS A 870 43.79 -2.78 4.90
C LYS A 870 43.19 -3.65 3.81
N LEU A 871 41.86 -3.74 3.81
CA LEU A 871 41.11 -4.17 2.64
C LEU A 871 40.69 -2.93 1.87
N VAL A 872 41.16 -2.79 0.64
CA VAL A 872 40.81 -1.70 -0.27
C VAL A 872 39.91 -2.26 -1.34
N GLN A 873 38.72 -1.69 -1.50
CA GLN A 873 37.83 -2.08 -2.58
C GLN A 873 38.46 -1.66 -3.92
N GLU A 874 38.53 -2.59 -4.89
CA GLU A 874 39.18 -2.30 -6.16
C GLU A 874 38.43 -1.16 -6.90
N GLY A 875 39.09 0.00 -6.97
CA GLY A 875 38.52 1.26 -7.46
C GLY A 875 38.56 1.36 -8.97
N GLY A 876 37.39 1.17 -9.59
CA GLY A 876 37.12 1.61 -10.96
C GLY A 876 35.84 2.46 -11.07
N THR A 877 34.95 2.38 -10.10
CA THR A 877 33.63 3.01 -10.12
C THR A 877 33.54 4.14 -9.10
N ASP A 878 33.37 5.37 -9.58
CA ASP A 878 33.07 6.52 -8.73
C ASP A 878 31.59 6.50 -8.34
N ILE A 879 31.28 5.83 -7.22
CA ILE A 879 29.92 5.77 -6.66
C ILE A 879 29.39 7.17 -6.36
N GLY A 880 30.26 8.11 -5.96
CA GLY A 880 29.86 9.49 -5.65
C GLY A 880 29.30 10.20 -6.87
N ALA A 881 30.03 10.18 -7.99
CA ALA A 881 29.60 10.78 -9.25
C ALA A 881 28.34 10.10 -9.83
N LEU A 882 28.27 8.77 -9.76
CA LEU A 882 27.08 8.03 -10.20
C LEU A 882 25.86 8.36 -9.34
N ALA A 883 26.03 8.48 -8.03
CA ALA A 883 24.96 8.84 -7.11
C ALA A 883 24.44 10.27 -7.36
N ASP A 884 25.32 11.22 -7.67
CA ASP A 884 24.91 12.59 -8.03
C ASP A 884 24.12 12.62 -9.35
N GLN A 885 24.59 11.86 -10.35
CA GLN A 885 23.87 11.73 -11.62
C GLN A 885 22.50 11.07 -11.40
N PHE A 886 22.46 9.98 -10.63
CA PHE A 886 21.24 9.25 -10.28
C PHE A 886 20.25 10.17 -9.57
N GLU A 887 20.70 10.85 -8.50
CA GLU A 887 19.87 11.73 -7.69
C GLU A 887 19.21 12.82 -8.54
N ARG A 888 19.97 13.50 -9.40
CA ARG A 888 19.45 14.55 -10.26
C ARG A 888 18.30 14.06 -11.15
N ILE A 889 18.47 12.91 -11.80
CA ILE A 889 17.47 12.34 -12.71
C ILE A 889 16.27 11.79 -11.92
N ALA A 890 16.54 11.04 -10.84
CA ALA A 890 15.53 10.42 -9.99
C ALA A 890 14.62 11.47 -9.35
N ARG A 891 15.18 12.58 -8.84
CA ARG A 891 14.40 13.69 -8.30
C ARG A 891 13.56 14.39 -9.37
N ALA A 892 14.09 14.55 -10.58
CA ALA A 892 13.35 15.14 -11.70
C ALA A 892 12.16 14.28 -12.15
N GLU A 893 12.26 12.95 -12.07
CA GLU A 893 11.14 12.03 -12.35
C GLU A 893 10.15 11.89 -11.18
N GLY A 894 10.55 12.28 -9.98
CA GLY A 894 9.75 12.12 -8.76
C GLY A 894 9.85 10.72 -8.15
N VAL A 895 11.03 10.09 -8.23
CA VAL A 895 11.36 8.86 -7.50
C VAL A 895 11.39 9.16 -6.00
N THR A 896 10.72 8.32 -5.22
CA THR A 896 10.61 8.45 -3.75
C THR A 896 11.22 7.26 -3.01
N MET A 897 11.31 6.11 -3.66
CA MET A 897 11.81 4.85 -3.10
C MET A 897 12.65 4.10 -4.13
N VAL A 898 13.50 3.19 -3.67
CA VAL A 898 14.35 2.34 -4.54
C VAL A 898 14.10 0.85 -4.36
N ARG A 899 13.28 0.47 -3.37
CA ARG A 899 12.86 -0.90 -3.02
C ARG A 899 11.62 -0.88 -2.13
N GLU A 900 11.00 -2.03 -1.96
CA GLU A 900 9.85 -2.23 -1.08
C GLU A 900 10.31 -2.43 0.38
N GLY A 901 10.10 -1.40 1.20
CA GLY A 901 10.40 -1.48 2.64
C GLY A 901 11.88 -1.58 3.01
N GLY A 902 12.14 -1.74 4.31
CA GLY A 902 13.48 -1.76 4.90
C GLY A 902 14.03 -0.39 5.33
N PRO A 903 15.17 -0.36 6.04
CA PRO A 903 15.71 0.86 6.66
C PRO A 903 16.14 1.94 5.64
N ASP A 904 16.57 1.55 4.43
CA ASP A 904 16.89 2.47 3.34
C ASP A 904 16.00 2.21 2.11
N ALA A 905 14.69 2.11 2.33
CA ALA A 905 13.70 2.00 1.25
C ALA A 905 13.58 3.29 0.44
N THR A 906 13.66 4.43 1.13
CA THR A 906 13.45 5.76 0.54
C THR A 906 14.68 6.20 -0.26
N LEU A 907 14.45 7.05 -1.27
CA LEU A 907 15.53 7.61 -2.09
C LEU A 907 16.58 8.31 -1.22
N ASP A 908 16.16 9.15 -0.27
CA ASP A 908 17.06 9.92 0.58
C ASP A 908 17.88 9.02 1.52
N ALA A 909 17.25 8.02 2.14
CA ALA A 909 17.95 7.09 3.01
C ALA A 909 18.99 6.27 2.22
N TRP A 910 18.63 5.80 1.03
CA TRP A 910 19.54 5.07 0.16
C TRP A 910 20.71 5.95 -0.32
N LEU A 911 20.46 7.16 -0.83
CA LEU A 911 21.52 8.08 -1.27
C LEU A 911 22.48 8.44 -0.12
N LYS A 912 21.97 8.57 1.10
CA LYS A 912 22.78 8.82 2.30
C LYS A 912 23.63 7.62 2.71
N SER A 913 23.18 6.40 2.42
CA SER A 913 23.95 5.18 2.73
C SER A 913 25.07 4.90 1.73
N LEU A 914 25.06 5.55 0.56
CA LEU A 914 26.08 5.36 -0.47
C LEU A 914 27.45 5.94 -0.05
N PRO A 915 28.54 5.17 -0.22
CA PRO A 915 29.89 5.68 0.02
C PRO A 915 30.25 6.73 -1.03
N ARG A 916 30.68 7.92 -0.60
CA ARG A 916 31.10 9.03 -1.48
C ARG A 916 32.62 9.13 -1.68
N GLY A 917 33.38 8.14 -1.19
CA GLY A 917 34.84 8.07 -1.31
C GLY A 917 35.34 6.63 -1.39
N PRO A 918 36.65 6.43 -1.66
CA PRO A 918 37.25 5.09 -1.72
C PRO A 918 37.01 4.34 -0.41
N ARG A 919 36.52 3.11 -0.50
CA ARG A 919 36.26 2.28 0.68
C ARG A 919 37.51 1.52 1.07
N GLU A 920 37.97 1.77 2.28
CA GLU A 920 39.01 1.01 2.96
C GLU A 920 38.44 0.45 4.26
N LEU A 921 38.74 -0.81 4.57
CA LEU A 921 38.49 -1.41 5.87
C LEU A 921 39.82 -1.66 6.55
N GLU A 922 39.98 -1.13 7.76
CA GLU A 922 41.10 -1.48 8.63
C GLU A 922 41.02 -2.96 8.99
N VAL A 923 42.14 -3.68 8.88
CA VAL A 923 42.27 -5.06 9.37
C VAL A 923 42.98 -5.03 10.73
N LEU A 924 42.19 -5.14 11.79
CA LEU A 924 42.68 -5.19 13.16
C LEU A 924 43.13 -6.62 13.50
N SER A 925 44.44 -6.85 13.61
CA SER A 925 44.99 -8.15 14.03
C SER A 925 45.25 -8.21 15.54
N ILE A 926 44.82 -9.30 16.18
CA ILE A 926 45.16 -9.70 17.56
C ILE A 926 45.59 -11.18 17.58
N GLU A 927 46.53 -11.54 18.45
CA GLU A 927 47.20 -12.84 18.49
C GLU A 927 47.34 -13.37 19.94
N GLY A 928 47.23 -14.68 20.14
CA GLY A 928 47.37 -15.30 21.46
C GLY A 928 47.16 -16.82 21.41
N GLY A 929 47.93 -17.58 22.19
CA GLY A 929 47.69 -19.02 22.35
C GLY A 929 47.80 -19.85 21.06
N GLY A 930 48.56 -19.35 20.07
CA GLY A 930 48.67 -19.94 18.74
C GLY A 930 47.50 -19.64 17.80
N LEU A 931 46.64 -18.67 18.14
CA LEU A 931 45.58 -18.15 17.27
C LEU A 931 45.89 -16.71 16.83
N ARG A 932 45.42 -16.35 15.63
CA ARG A 932 45.39 -14.98 15.12
C ARG A 932 43.98 -14.63 14.64
N ALA A 933 43.36 -13.63 15.24
CA ALA A 933 42.08 -13.10 14.80
C ALA A 933 42.28 -11.77 14.05
N GLU A 934 41.63 -11.64 12.91
CA GLU A 934 41.59 -10.42 12.11
C GLU A 934 40.17 -9.89 12.07
N VAL A 935 40.01 -8.71 12.64
CA VAL A 935 38.74 -8.09 12.91
C VAL A 935 38.56 -6.88 12.00
N LEU A 936 37.34 -6.66 11.50
CA LEU A 936 37.01 -5.53 10.62
C LEU A 936 36.07 -4.56 11.36
N PRO A 937 36.60 -3.53 12.07
CA PRO A 937 35.77 -2.55 12.76
C PRO A 937 34.79 -1.83 11.82
N GLY A 938 35.21 -1.55 10.59
CA GLY A 938 34.37 -0.91 9.57
C GLY A 938 33.29 -1.79 8.92
N LEU A 939 33.16 -3.06 9.34
CA LEU A 939 32.17 -4.00 8.83
C LEU A 939 31.62 -4.84 9.99
N GLY A 940 30.83 -4.20 10.85
CA GLY A 940 30.13 -4.84 11.97
C GLY A 940 31.03 -5.33 13.10
N GLY A 941 32.31 -4.93 13.12
CA GLY A 941 33.29 -5.52 14.05
C GLY A 941 33.52 -7.01 13.83
N ARG A 942 33.32 -7.49 12.60
CA ARG A 942 33.37 -8.90 12.20
C ARG A 942 34.73 -9.51 12.46
N ILE A 943 34.79 -10.75 12.97
CA ILE A 943 36.02 -11.57 12.87
C ILE A 943 36.01 -12.16 11.47
N TRP A 944 36.80 -11.55 10.58
CA TRP A 944 36.85 -11.92 9.18
C TRP A 944 37.70 -13.18 8.97
N ARG A 945 38.84 -13.26 9.65
CA ARG A 945 39.69 -14.45 9.66
C ARG A 945 40.05 -14.83 11.09
N LEU A 946 40.03 -16.12 11.39
CA LEU A 946 40.58 -16.68 12.63
C LEU A 946 41.48 -17.83 12.22
N ARG A 947 42.80 -17.65 12.39
CA ARG A 947 43.83 -18.59 11.93
C ARG A 947 44.46 -19.30 13.11
N ASP A 948 44.79 -20.57 12.92
CA ASP A 948 45.61 -21.31 13.89
C ASP A 948 47.12 -21.15 13.64
N ALA A 949 47.93 -21.80 14.46
CA ALA A 949 49.39 -21.73 14.39
C ALA A 949 49.96 -22.29 13.07
N GLN A 950 49.18 -23.07 12.33
CA GLN A 950 49.53 -23.56 10.99
C GLN A 950 49.01 -22.64 9.88
N GLY A 951 48.43 -21.48 10.22
CA GLY A 951 47.94 -20.48 9.29
C GLY A 951 46.60 -20.81 8.62
N ARG A 952 45.92 -21.90 9.01
CA ARG A 952 44.67 -22.31 8.34
C ARG A 952 43.48 -21.65 9.03
N ASN A 953 42.54 -21.14 8.23
CA ASN A 953 41.33 -20.50 8.74
C ASN A 953 40.41 -21.50 9.47
N LEU A 954 39.84 -21.05 10.57
CA LEU A 954 38.84 -21.73 11.40
C LEU A 954 37.43 -21.20 11.13
N ILE A 955 37.35 -19.97 10.60
CA ILE A 955 36.14 -19.32 10.11
C ILE A 955 36.19 -19.32 8.58
N ALA A 956 35.07 -19.59 7.93
CA ALA A 956 34.93 -19.58 6.48
C ALA A 956 35.19 -18.15 5.95
N VAL A 957 35.89 -18.06 4.82
CA VAL A 957 36.23 -16.80 4.17
C VAL A 957 35.84 -16.91 2.71
N ALA A 958 35.15 -15.89 2.20
CA ALA A 958 34.77 -15.84 0.79
C ALA A 958 35.81 -15.07 -0.04
N GLY A 959 36.09 -15.57 -1.24
CA GLY A 959 37.09 -15.01 -2.15
C GLY A 959 38.51 -15.47 -1.83
N GLY A 960 39.48 -14.74 -2.38
CA GLY A 960 40.90 -15.07 -2.25
C GLY A 960 41.81 -13.87 -2.51
N PRO A 961 43.13 -14.08 -2.62
CA PRO A 961 44.10 -13.01 -2.89
C PRO A 961 43.77 -12.13 -4.11
N ASP A 962 43.08 -12.68 -5.12
CA ASP A 962 42.65 -11.97 -6.34
C ASP A 962 41.25 -11.31 -6.22
N GLY A 963 40.74 -11.20 -4.99
CA GLY A 963 39.48 -10.55 -4.65
C GLY A 963 38.74 -11.21 -3.49
N TRP A 964 38.83 -10.59 -2.32
CA TRP A 964 38.12 -10.99 -1.11
C TRP A 964 36.67 -10.48 -1.10
N GLN A 965 35.79 -11.20 -0.39
CA GLN A 965 34.39 -10.80 -0.15
C GLN A 965 34.09 -10.83 1.37
N PRO A 966 34.60 -9.86 2.15
CA PRO A 966 34.59 -9.89 3.61
C PRO A 966 33.18 -9.88 4.23
N ALA A 967 32.13 -9.51 3.48
CA ALA A 967 30.75 -9.46 3.95
C ALA A 967 29.97 -10.78 3.82
N VAL A 968 30.51 -11.80 3.11
CA VAL A 968 29.78 -13.05 2.81
C VAL A 968 29.93 -14.08 3.94
N HIS A 969 31.11 -14.20 4.55
CA HIS A 969 31.38 -15.11 5.66
C HIS A 969 32.21 -14.44 6.76
N GLY A 970 32.28 -15.07 7.93
CA GLY A 970 32.92 -14.49 9.11
C GLY A 970 32.18 -14.85 10.38
N TYR A 971 32.59 -14.21 11.48
CA TYR A 971 31.77 -14.09 12.68
C TYR A 971 31.09 -12.72 12.74
N GLU A 972 29.78 -12.72 12.85
CA GLU A 972 28.97 -11.53 13.07
C GLU A 972 27.92 -11.74 14.16
N GLU A 973 27.36 -10.65 14.67
CA GLU A 973 26.22 -10.69 15.59
C GLU A 973 25.25 -9.57 15.28
N TYR A 974 24.00 -9.78 15.69
CA TYR A 974 22.90 -8.87 15.47
C TYR A 974 22.26 -8.49 16.81
N SER A 975 21.59 -7.34 16.83
CA SER A 975 20.90 -6.81 18.02
C SER A 975 19.45 -7.26 18.16
N GLU A 976 18.93 -7.99 17.17
CA GLU A 976 17.58 -8.58 17.17
C GLU A 976 17.62 -10.01 16.58
N ALA A 977 16.49 -10.75 16.68
CA ALA A 977 16.41 -12.14 16.22
C ALA A 977 16.48 -12.31 14.69
N GLY A 978 16.13 -11.27 13.92
CA GLY A 978 16.15 -11.30 12.46
C GLY A 978 17.56 -11.52 11.90
N TYR A 979 17.68 -12.32 10.83
CA TYR A 979 18.96 -12.50 10.16
C TYR A 979 19.43 -11.15 9.62
N ARG A 980 20.67 -10.76 9.95
CA ARG A 980 21.26 -9.46 9.57
C ARG A 980 20.44 -8.24 10.01
N SER A 981 19.78 -8.34 11.17
CA SER A 981 19.30 -7.15 11.88
C SER A 981 20.49 -6.26 12.31
N PRO A 982 20.28 -5.00 12.73
CA PRO A 982 21.36 -4.05 12.99
C PRO A 982 22.48 -4.63 13.87
N GLY A 983 23.75 -4.40 13.51
CA GLY A 983 24.93 -4.89 14.22
C GLY A 983 26.04 -5.45 13.33
N TRP A 984 25.73 -5.85 12.10
CA TRP A 984 26.65 -6.62 11.23
C TRP A 984 27.39 -5.81 10.16
N GLN A 985 26.93 -4.60 9.84
CA GLN A 985 27.50 -3.78 8.74
C GLN A 985 27.98 -2.41 9.22
N GLU A 986 27.53 -1.99 10.40
CA GLU A 986 27.84 -0.69 11.00
C GLU A 986 29.34 -0.55 11.30
N VAL A 987 29.82 0.69 11.33
CA VAL A 987 31.21 0.99 11.70
C VAL A 987 31.31 1.03 13.22
N TYR A 988 32.16 0.17 13.77
CA TYR A 988 32.44 0.11 15.20
C TYR A 988 33.66 0.96 15.53
N ALA A 989 33.54 1.77 16.58
CA ALA A 989 34.69 2.43 17.18
C ALA A 989 35.51 1.41 17.98
N VAL A 990 36.82 1.38 17.74
CA VAL A 990 37.76 0.62 18.58
C VAL A 990 37.94 1.40 19.89
N ARG A 991 37.38 0.89 20.98
CA ARG A 991 37.43 1.52 22.31
C ARG A 991 38.68 1.12 23.09
N GLU A 992 39.11 -0.14 22.93
CA GLU A 992 40.28 -0.70 23.59
C GLU A 992 40.97 -1.66 22.62
N ARG A 993 42.31 -1.68 22.63
CA ARG A 993 43.12 -2.60 21.83
C ARG A 993 44.38 -2.99 22.60
N SER A 994 44.71 -4.27 22.59
CA SER A 994 46.03 -4.80 22.93
C SER A 994 46.47 -5.79 21.85
N ASP A 995 47.61 -6.44 22.05
CA ASP A 995 48.04 -7.55 21.17
C ASP A 995 47.09 -8.75 21.25
N ARG A 996 46.31 -8.90 22.33
CA ARG A 996 45.49 -10.09 22.62
C ARG A 996 43.99 -9.85 22.63
N HIS A 997 43.53 -8.60 22.68
CA HIS A 997 42.11 -8.30 22.73
C HIS A 997 41.75 -6.98 22.03
N ALA A 998 40.49 -6.89 21.63
CA ALA A 998 39.88 -5.68 21.10
C ALA A 998 38.48 -5.49 21.70
N VAL A 999 38.14 -4.25 22.05
CA VAL A 999 36.77 -3.85 22.44
C VAL A 999 36.24 -2.90 21.39
N LEU A 1000 35.12 -3.27 20.78
CA LEU A 1000 34.46 -2.56 19.69
C LEU A 1000 33.10 -2.08 20.17
N GLU A 1001 32.68 -0.88 19.77
CA GLU A 1001 31.37 -0.35 20.12
C GLU A 1001 30.72 0.42 18.97
N ALA A 1002 29.43 0.20 18.74
CA ALA A 1002 28.62 0.96 17.79
C ALA A 1002 27.24 1.33 18.39
N VAL A 1003 26.74 2.51 18.00
CA VAL A 1003 25.32 2.86 18.17
C VAL A 1003 24.62 2.48 16.87
N LEU A 1004 23.62 1.62 16.97
CA LEU A 1004 22.97 0.98 15.85
C LEU A 1004 21.76 1.81 15.37
N PRO A 1005 21.34 1.67 14.09
CA PRO A 1005 20.18 2.35 13.54
C PRO A 1005 18.86 2.17 14.31
N ASN A 1006 18.67 1.05 15.03
CA ASN A 1006 17.50 0.82 15.88
C ASN A 1006 17.56 1.56 17.24
N GLY A 1007 18.65 2.28 17.51
CA GLY A 1007 18.89 3.05 18.73
C GLY A 1007 19.61 2.26 19.82
N LEU A 1008 19.77 0.93 19.67
CA LEU A 1008 20.53 0.11 20.60
C LEU A 1008 22.04 0.39 20.45
N ARG A 1009 22.78 0.13 21.52
CA ARG A 1009 24.25 0.16 21.50
C ARG A 1009 24.77 -1.27 21.63
N LEU A 1010 25.63 -1.68 20.70
CA LEU A 1010 26.28 -2.99 20.75
C LEU A 1010 27.77 -2.82 21.03
N SER A 1011 28.23 -3.43 22.12
CA SER A 1011 29.64 -3.54 22.50
C SER A 1011 30.09 -4.99 22.37
N ARG A 1012 31.28 -5.21 21.82
CA ARG A 1012 31.87 -6.54 21.62
C ARG A 1012 33.33 -6.54 22.08
N ARG A 1013 33.66 -7.45 23.00
CA ARG A 1013 35.03 -7.77 23.39
C ARG A 1013 35.46 -9.09 22.77
N ILE A 1014 36.55 -9.08 22.02
CA ILE A 1014 37.18 -10.28 21.44
C ILE A 1014 38.54 -10.44 22.12
N GLU A 1015 38.79 -11.60 22.72
CA GLU A 1015 39.98 -11.84 23.54
C GLU A 1015 40.57 -13.22 23.28
N LEU A 1016 41.88 -13.29 23.02
CA LEU A 1016 42.60 -14.55 22.83
C LEU A 1016 43.37 -14.90 24.11
N ASP A 1017 43.26 -16.17 24.53
CA ASP A 1017 44.01 -16.68 25.67
C ASP A 1017 45.52 -16.66 25.37
N PRO A 1018 46.38 -16.27 26.33
CA PRO A 1018 47.81 -16.16 26.07
C PRO A 1018 48.50 -17.51 25.81
N SER A 1019 47.95 -18.61 26.34
CA SER A 1019 48.65 -19.89 26.46
C SER A 1019 47.96 -21.07 25.74
N SER A 1020 46.68 -20.93 25.43
CA SER A 1020 45.87 -21.98 24.82
C SER A 1020 45.10 -21.45 23.62
N ALA A 1021 44.83 -22.31 22.63
CA ALA A 1021 44.10 -21.95 21.42
C ALA A 1021 42.61 -21.70 21.71
N LYS A 1022 42.33 -20.60 22.40
CA LYS A 1022 40.99 -20.18 22.82
C LYS A 1022 40.74 -18.72 22.46
N VAL A 1023 39.54 -18.44 21.99
CA VAL A 1023 39.01 -17.08 21.79
C VAL A 1023 37.71 -16.93 22.56
N THR A 1024 37.59 -15.86 23.33
CA THR A 1024 36.37 -15.46 24.02
C THR A 1024 35.77 -14.27 23.29
N VAL A 1025 34.49 -14.37 22.98
CA VAL A 1025 33.70 -13.23 22.51
C VAL A 1025 32.62 -12.94 23.54
N THR A 1026 32.63 -11.73 24.08
CA THR A 1026 31.61 -11.23 25.00
C THR A 1026 30.96 -10.01 24.39
N SER A 1027 29.67 -10.10 24.15
CA SER A 1027 28.89 -9.03 23.55
C SER A 1027 27.79 -8.57 24.47
N GLN A 1028 27.56 -7.26 24.47
CA GLN A 1028 26.53 -6.63 25.26
C GLN A 1028 25.74 -5.67 24.37
N VAL A 1029 24.43 -5.88 24.29
CA VAL A 1029 23.51 -4.92 23.69
C VAL A 1029 22.82 -4.15 24.82
N SER A 1030 22.85 -2.82 24.75
CA SER A 1030 22.24 -1.94 25.75
C SER A 1030 21.30 -0.93 25.12
N ASN A 1031 20.26 -0.55 25.86
CA ASN A 1031 19.37 0.52 25.45
C ASN A 1031 19.91 1.87 25.92
N ALA A 1032 20.55 2.61 25.01
CA ALA A 1032 21.07 3.94 25.27
C ALA A 1032 20.04 5.06 24.99
N THR A 1033 18.80 4.70 24.66
CA THR A 1033 17.72 5.66 24.33
C THR A 1033 16.85 5.96 25.56
N GLY A 1034 15.98 6.97 25.45
CA GLY A 1034 15.04 7.34 26.51
C GLY A 1034 13.77 6.49 26.59
N ALA A 1035 13.56 5.53 25.67
CA ALA A 1035 12.35 4.69 25.60
C ALA A 1035 12.72 3.20 25.57
N PRO A 1036 11.86 2.27 26.01
CA PRO A 1036 12.13 0.84 25.94
C PRO A 1036 12.40 0.36 24.50
N LYS A 1037 13.26 -0.64 24.35
CA LYS A 1037 13.66 -1.21 23.05
C LYS A 1037 13.77 -2.72 23.11
N THR A 1038 13.08 -3.43 22.20
CA THR A 1038 13.26 -4.87 22.02
C THR A 1038 14.69 -5.17 21.55
N ALA A 1039 15.34 -6.12 22.22
CA ALA A 1039 16.68 -6.58 21.87
C ALA A 1039 16.77 -8.11 21.98
N CYS A 1040 17.59 -8.71 21.12
CA CYS A 1040 17.99 -10.11 21.16
C CYS A 1040 19.38 -10.22 20.53
N LEU A 1041 20.40 -10.61 21.29
CA LEU A 1041 21.70 -10.91 20.72
C LEU A 1041 21.63 -12.23 19.97
N ARG A 1042 21.86 -12.18 18.66
CA ARG A 1042 21.99 -13.34 17.79
C ARG A 1042 23.43 -13.42 17.28
N SER A 1043 24.13 -14.49 17.61
CA SER A 1043 25.47 -14.75 17.07
C SER A 1043 25.42 -15.64 15.84
N HIS A 1044 26.24 -15.32 14.83
CA HIS A 1044 26.30 -16.03 13.57
C HIS A 1044 27.76 -16.38 13.22
N PRO A 1045 28.30 -17.48 13.80
CA PRO A 1045 29.66 -17.92 13.53
C PRO A 1045 29.72 -18.82 12.28
N GLY A 1046 30.31 -18.33 11.20
CA GLY A 1046 30.55 -19.11 9.99
C GLY A 1046 31.81 -19.98 10.07
N PHE A 1047 31.79 -21.14 10.73
CA PHE A 1047 33.01 -21.96 10.88
C PHE A 1047 33.34 -22.74 9.60
N ALA A 1048 34.63 -22.80 9.25
CA ALA A 1048 35.10 -23.53 8.07
C ALA A 1048 35.08 -25.05 8.30
N ALA A 1049 34.47 -25.79 7.39
CA ALA A 1049 34.38 -27.25 7.43
C ALA A 1049 34.71 -27.89 6.08
N SER A 1050 35.37 -29.06 6.08
CA SER A 1050 35.74 -29.77 4.86
C SER A 1050 34.59 -30.56 4.21
N PHE A 1051 33.56 -30.91 5.00
CA PHE A 1051 32.45 -31.80 4.61
C PHE A 1051 32.89 -33.17 4.07
N GLY A 1052 34.07 -33.65 4.46
CA GLY A 1052 34.49 -35.02 4.16
C GLY A 1052 33.79 -36.06 5.04
N PRO A 1053 34.00 -37.36 4.76
CA PRO A 1053 33.46 -38.44 5.58
C PRO A 1053 33.83 -38.26 7.07
N GLY A 1054 32.82 -38.36 7.93
CA GLY A 1054 32.99 -38.23 9.39
C GLY A 1054 32.97 -36.80 9.95
N THR A 1055 32.77 -35.75 9.12
CA THR A 1055 32.51 -34.40 9.64
C THR A 1055 31.14 -34.34 10.32
N VAL A 1056 31.11 -34.04 11.62
CA VAL A 1056 29.91 -34.06 12.46
C VAL A 1056 29.83 -32.86 13.40
N VAL A 1057 28.62 -32.54 13.84
CA VAL A 1057 28.36 -31.62 14.95
C VAL A 1057 27.88 -32.42 16.16
N GLU A 1058 28.55 -32.23 17.28
CA GLU A 1058 28.24 -32.84 18.57
C GLU A 1058 27.59 -31.82 19.50
N ILE A 1059 26.37 -32.12 19.95
CA ILE A 1059 25.58 -31.28 20.85
C ILE A 1059 25.48 -31.99 22.20
N LYS A 1060 26.02 -31.39 23.25
CA LYS A 1060 25.92 -31.93 24.61
C LYS A 1060 24.54 -31.60 25.17
N LYS A 1061 23.75 -32.61 25.55
CA LYS A 1061 22.41 -32.44 26.14
C LYS A 1061 22.48 -32.23 27.65
N ALA A 1062 21.36 -31.79 28.23
CA ALA A 1062 21.23 -31.56 29.68
C ALA A 1062 21.41 -32.82 30.53
N ASP A 1063 21.07 -34.00 29.98
CA ASP A 1063 21.29 -35.31 30.60
C ASP A 1063 22.74 -35.81 30.50
N GLY A 1064 23.63 -35.03 29.88
CA GLY A 1064 25.03 -35.37 29.65
C GLY A 1064 25.30 -36.22 28.40
N SER A 1065 24.27 -36.68 27.69
CA SER A 1065 24.42 -37.39 26.42
C SER A 1065 24.87 -36.45 25.30
N VAL A 1066 25.47 -36.99 24.24
CA VAL A 1066 25.90 -36.22 23.06
C VAL A 1066 25.05 -36.64 21.86
N ARG A 1067 24.36 -35.69 21.23
CA ARG A 1067 23.72 -35.87 19.93
C ARG A 1067 24.75 -35.57 18.84
N THR A 1068 24.94 -36.51 17.93
CA THR A 1068 25.79 -36.32 16.75
C THR A 1068 24.94 -36.05 15.53
N VAL A 1069 25.24 -34.99 14.79
CA VAL A 1069 24.56 -34.58 13.56
C VAL A 1069 25.57 -34.71 12.40
N PRO A 1070 25.35 -35.62 11.43
CA PRO A 1070 26.19 -35.71 10.25
C PRO A 1070 25.89 -34.55 9.29
N VAL A 1071 26.89 -33.71 9.03
CA VAL A 1071 26.73 -32.54 8.15
C VAL A 1071 27.24 -32.78 6.73
N ALA A 1072 28.05 -33.82 6.51
CA ALA A 1072 28.65 -34.17 5.22
C ALA A 1072 27.65 -34.67 4.16
N GLU A 1073 26.47 -35.15 4.60
CA GLU A 1073 25.48 -35.85 3.77
C GLU A 1073 24.49 -34.91 3.06
N ALA A 1074 24.37 -33.65 3.50
CA ALA A 1074 23.43 -32.69 2.91
C ALA A 1074 23.95 -32.14 1.57
N GLN A 1075 23.07 -32.11 0.56
CA GLN A 1075 23.36 -31.52 -0.76
C GLN A 1075 22.95 -30.04 -0.87
N ALA A 1076 21.93 -29.63 -0.13
CA ALA A 1076 21.46 -28.24 -0.04
C ALA A 1076 21.77 -27.65 1.34
N GLU A 1077 21.64 -26.32 1.47
CA GLU A 1077 21.66 -25.67 2.78
C GLU A 1077 20.56 -26.26 3.68
N THR A 1078 20.89 -26.50 4.94
CA THR A 1078 20.00 -27.18 5.89
C THR A 1078 19.95 -26.42 7.21
N ASP A 1079 18.74 -26.22 7.72
CA ASP A 1079 18.45 -25.61 9.02
C ASP A 1079 17.92 -26.65 10.02
N LEU A 1080 18.46 -26.61 11.24
CA LEU A 1080 17.96 -27.37 12.38
C LEU A 1080 17.82 -26.45 13.60
N TRP A 1081 16.58 -26.07 13.89
CA TRP A 1081 16.24 -25.33 15.11
C TRP A 1081 16.35 -26.25 16.33
N LEU A 1082 17.04 -25.77 17.37
CA LEU A 1082 17.22 -26.48 18.64
C LEU A 1082 16.57 -25.64 19.75
N GLU A 1083 15.43 -26.11 20.22
CA GLU A 1083 14.65 -25.47 21.28
C GLU A 1083 14.46 -26.41 22.48
N LYS A 1084 14.14 -25.84 23.64
CA LYS A 1084 13.83 -26.57 24.89
C LYS A 1084 14.87 -27.66 25.21
N GLU A 1085 14.47 -28.95 25.21
CA GLU A 1085 15.29 -30.09 25.58
C GLU A 1085 16.35 -30.46 24.53
N GLU A 1086 16.21 -29.96 23.30
CA GLU A 1086 17.18 -30.18 22.22
C GLU A 1086 18.35 -29.19 22.25
N MET A 1087 18.26 -28.13 23.06
CA MET A 1087 19.32 -27.14 23.18
C MET A 1087 20.61 -27.73 23.77
N PRO A 1088 21.79 -27.26 23.32
CA PRO A 1088 23.04 -27.60 23.96
C PRO A 1088 23.05 -27.14 25.43
N ALA A 1089 23.54 -27.98 26.34
CA ALA A 1089 23.76 -27.69 27.74
C ALA A 1089 25.03 -26.85 27.94
N GLY A 1090 25.07 -25.68 27.28
CA GLY A 1090 26.21 -24.75 27.30
C GLY A 1090 27.43 -25.21 26.52
N GLU A 1091 27.34 -26.30 25.75
CA GLU A 1091 28.47 -26.87 25.02
C GLU A 1091 28.05 -27.57 23.72
N TRP A 1092 28.78 -27.27 22.65
CA TRP A 1092 28.75 -28.04 21.41
C TRP A 1092 30.14 -28.08 20.75
N ALA A 1093 30.34 -28.97 19.80
CA ALA A 1093 31.58 -29.04 19.03
C ALA A 1093 31.34 -29.45 17.57
N MET A 1094 32.14 -28.88 16.66
CA MET A 1094 32.33 -29.42 15.32
C MET A 1094 33.58 -30.29 15.31
N VAL A 1095 33.43 -31.52 14.84
CA VAL A 1095 34.53 -32.48 14.68
C VAL A 1095 34.73 -32.68 13.18
N ASP A 1096 35.91 -32.33 12.70
CA ASP A 1096 36.29 -32.51 11.30
C ASP A 1096 37.57 -33.36 11.21
N PRO A 1097 37.43 -34.68 11.05
CA PRO A 1097 38.57 -35.59 10.95
C PRO A 1097 39.51 -35.28 9.79
N GLN A 1098 39.00 -34.69 8.70
CA GLN A 1098 39.81 -34.37 7.52
C GLN A 1098 40.84 -33.28 7.80
N THR A 1099 40.51 -32.36 8.70
CA THR A 1099 41.42 -31.30 9.15
C THR A 1099 42.14 -31.64 10.45
N GLY A 1100 41.78 -32.77 11.08
CA GLY A 1100 42.28 -33.23 12.38
C GLY A 1100 41.85 -32.35 13.55
N ARG A 1101 40.73 -31.61 13.42
CA ARG A 1101 40.34 -30.57 14.39
C ARG A 1101 38.98 -30.83 15.04
N ARG A 1102 38.93 -30.52 16.32
CA ARG A 1102 37.72 -30.36 17.12
C ARG A 1102 37.63 -28.90 17.55
N LEU A 1103 36.66 -28.19 17.00
CA LEU A 1103 36.30 -26.84 17.40
C LEU A 1103 35.15 -26.92 18.39
N LYS A 1104 35.42 -26.63 19.66
CA LYS A 1104 34.44 -26.67 20.75
C LYS A 1104 34.03 -25.26 21.12
N CYS A 1105 32.73 -25.00 21.19
CA CYS A 1105 32.15 -23.77 21.70
C CYS A 1105 31.44 -24.03 23.03
N THR A 1106 31.74 -23.20 24.04
CA THR A 1106 31.07 -23.21 25.33
C THR A 1106 30.47 -21.84 25.62
N PHE A 1107 29.30 -21.81 26.24
CA PHE A 1107 28.57 -20.59 26.56
C PHE A 1107 27.75 -20.77 27.85
N PRO A 1108 27.45 -19.69 28.60
CA PRO A 1108 26.56 -19.77 29.76
C PRO A 1108 25.14 -20.10 29.32
N ARG A 1109 24.61 -21.24 29.78
CA ARG A 1109 23.33 -21.79 29.29
C ARG A 1109 22.16 -20.84 29.55
N GLU A 1110 22.20 -20.09 30.64
CA GLU A 1110 21.20 -19.12 31.06
C GLU A 1110 21.11 -17.89 30.14
N GLN A 1111 22.14 -17.60 29.35
CA GLN A 1111 22.14 -16.49 28.40
C GLN A 1111 21.42 -16.84 27.09
N VAL A 1112 21.23 -18.13 26.79
CA VAL A 1112 20.74 -18.60 25.49
C VAL A 1112 19.32 -19.16 25.60
N ALA A 1113 18.41 -18.65 24.78
CA ALA A 1113 17.01 -19.05 24.75
C ALA A 1113 16.67 -20.07 23.64
N ARG A 1114 17.42 -20.04 22.53
CA ARG A 1114 17.32 -21.00 21.41
C ARG A 1114 18.60 -21.02 20.59
N CYS A 1115 18.78 -22.08 19.81
CA CYS A 1115 19.90 -22.20 18.87
C CYS A 1115 19.41 -22.59 17.48
N LEU A 1116 20.18 -22.21 16.44
CA LEU A 1116 19.99 -22.69 15.08
C LEU A 1116 21.29 -23.32 14.59
N LEU A 1117 21.28 -24.63 14.35
CA LEU A 1117 22.35 -25.30 13.62
C LEU A 1117 22.05 -25.19 12.12
N ASN A 1118 22.92 -24.52 11.39
CA ASN A 1118 22.81 -24.33 9.94
C ASN A 1118 24.12 -24.75 9.27
N TRP A 1119 24.05 -25.40 8.11
CA TRP A 1119 25.25 -25.73 7.33
C TRP A 1119 24.98 -25.74 5.83
N ALA A 1120 26.01 -25.37 5.07
CA ALA A 1120 25.97 -25.31 3.62
C ALA A 1120 27.29 -25.86 3.03
N LYS A 1121 27.21 -27.05 2.44
CA LYS A 1121 28.37 -27.73 1.84
C LYS A 1121 29.00 -26.93 0.70
N ALA A 1122 28.16 -26.30 -0.14
CA ALA A 1122 28.61 -25.48 -1.26
C ALA A 1122 29.43 -24.24 -0.80
N GLU A 1123 29.18 -23.76 0.42
CA GLU A 1123 29.86 -22.61 1.01
C GLU A 1123 30.98 -23.02 1.99
N GLY A 1124 31.15 -24.31 2.26
CA GLY A 1124 32.18 -24.80 3.17
C GLY A 1124 32.02 -24.34 4.62
N ARG A 1125 30.78 -24.07 5.07
CA ARG A 1125 30.50 -23.54 6.42
C ARG A 1125 29.51 -24.35 7.28
N VAL A 1126 29.75 -24.35 8.59
CA VAL A 1126 28.84 -24.88 9.63
C VAL A 1126 28.70 -23.84 10.74
N ASN A 1127 27.47 -23.56 11.15
CA ASN A 1127 27.14 -22.54 12.12
C ASN A 1127 26.25 -23.15 13.21
N LEU A 1128 26.52 -22.87 14.48
CA LEU A 1128 25.50 -22.98 15.52
C LEU A 1128 25.30 -21.60 16.10
N GLU A 1129 24.20 -20.99 15.70
CA GLU A 1129 23.81 -19.66 16.11
C GLU A 1129 23.17 -19.69 17.49
N LEU A 1130 23.58 -18.74 18.35
CA LEU A 1130 23.03 -18.58 19.70
C LEU A 1130 22.16 -17.34 19.74
N PHE A 1131 20.97 -17.47 20.31
CA PHE A 1131 20.03 -16.38 20.50
C PHE A 1131 19.82 -16.17 22.00
N THR A 1132 19.99 -14.94 22.47
CA THR A 1132 19.51 -14.59 23.81
C THR A 1132 17.99 -14.57 23.85
N VAL A 1133 17.42 -14.48 25.05
CA VAL A 1133 16.01 -14.12 25.19
C VAL A 1133 15.73 -12.81 24.46
N GLU A 1134 14.62 -12.76 23.73
CA GLU A 1134 14.10 -11.51 23.20
C GLU A 1134 13.45 -10.76 24.36
N LYS A 1135 14.03 -9.61 24.71
CA LYS A 1135 13.62 -8.82 25.87
C LYS A 1135 13.45 -7.36 25.46
N GLU A 1136 12.39 -6.74 25.94
CA GLU A 1136 12.28 -5.29 25.92
C GLU A 1136 13.18 -4.69 27.01
N LEU A 1137 14.26 -4.03 26.59
CA LEU A 1137 15.23 -3.39 27.47
C LEU A 1137 14.76 -1.98 27.83
N GLN A 1138 14.67 -1.69 29.12
CA GLN A 1138 14.47 -0.35 29.64
C GLN A 1138 15.74 0.52 29.42
N PRO A 1139 15.64 1.86 29.41
CA PRO A 1139 16.81 2.74 29.34
C PRO A 1139 17.90 2.35 30.36
N GLY A 1140 19.11 2.08 29.87
CA GLY A 1140 20.24 1.62 30.68
C GLY A 1140 20.31 0.11 30.95
N GLU A 1141 19.28 -0.67 30.62
CA GLU A 1141 19.36 -2.13 30.66
C GLU A 1141 20.21 -2.70 29.52
N SER A 1142 20.71 -3.92 29.73
CA SER A 1142 21.47 -4.65 28.73
C SER A 1142 21.21 -6.16 28.74
N LEU A 1143 21.49 -6.81 27.61
CA LEU A 1143 21.65 -8.26 27.49
C LEU A 1143 23.09 -8.57 27.17
N THR A 1144 23.59 -9.69 27.70
CA THR A 1144 24.95 -10.17 27.44
C THR A 1144 24.90 -11.56 26.82
N LEU A 1145 25.76 -11.79 25.84
CA LEU A 1145 26.05 -13.10 25.28
C LEU A 1145 27.56 -13.31 25.31
N GLN A 1146 27.99 -14.35 25.99
CA GLN A 1146 29.38 -14.78 26.02
C GLN A 1146 29.53 -16.16 25.39
N GLN A 1147 30.55 -16.32 24.56
CA GLN A 1147 30.96 -17.61 24.02
C GLN A 1147 32.47 -17.74 23.98
N VAL A 1148 32.93 -18.97 24.19
CA VAL A 1148 34.35 -19.33 24.17
C VAL A 1148 34.54 -20.43 23.14
N TRP A 1149 35.37 -20.19 22.14
CA TRP A 1149 35.77 -21.20 21.17
C TRP A 1149 37.16 -21.70 21.49
N SER A 1150 37.31 -23.02 21.51
CA SER A 1150 38.56 -23.71 21.78
C SER A 1150 38.86 -24.68 20.65
N VAL A 1151 40.11 -24.68 20.21
CA VAL A 1151 40.58 -25.55 19.13
C VAL A 1151 41.45 -26.63 19.74
N THR A 1152 41.08 -27.88 19.47
CA THR A 1152 41.82 -29.06 19.93
C THR A 1152 42.00 -30.05 18.78
N GLY A 1153 42.97 -30.96 18.88
CA GLY A 1153 43.12 -32.05 17.91
C GLY A 1153 42.01 -33.09 18.08
N VAL A 1154 41.61 -33.74 16.99
CA VAL A 1154 40.83 -34.98 17.05
C VAL A 1154 41.81 -36.09 17.42
N ARG A 1155 41.56 -36.79 18.53
CA ARG A 1155 42.35 -37.98 18.91
C ARG A 1155 41.90 -39.19 18.12
#